data_AF-A0AAE8IMS0-F1
#
_entry.id   AF-A0AAE8IMS0-F1
#
_cell.length_a   1.000
_cell.length_b   1.000
_cell.length_c   1.000
_cell.angle_alpha   90.00
_cell.angle_beta   90.00
_cell.angle_gamma   90.00
#
_symmetry.space_group_name_H-M   'P 1'
#
loop_
_entity.id
_entity.type
_entity.pdbx_description
1 polymer ?
#
loop_
_entity_poly.entity_id
_entity_poly.type
_entity_poly.pdbx_seq_one_letter_code
_entity_poly.pdbx_strand_id
1 'polypeptide(L)'
;MIDFSSLKLVVHKKYSFVGIEANVGEYYFCLPKGFQDHINYLDTFYNKKRLFFLFYKVFERFREILEIKGESSRIRNQTQDRDGVIDDDSDGAIQANEENSFVFYSKLNSFDSILQVYDEPKILSLAYRLSRTHDIDTSQIHKYLHQAVYLANDTAYVDTMLLPSRCVKYEAADIVKMYCYIYSELQLELQGDISIEITALAENFRENHLSGSTSLFEEKACNQIVNQLKDILEEIHHHTPFKDPDYWDFYEAIENFLYGKFDSSQDGKIWGINNFHSVWESICLDYISRNISSEEILYIDTGYIDFLQTDSTFGRNVFSVNGRSLRPDVVIGKFSCVEQPEQIITLHGDNWNDFGYRTLFGIDEEEDRNIRVAFIGQTTSEDTYQELQKYYDSNSGEIYINNKLPSKFISFYEPPEDLSFDSLNQMNVLNHIFMIGIDKKIFDLELFEKYIFNAFNLNGRSGYDANNVIGASLFRGRSITRIKELFDDFINQYLELTEGIFNRILIHDIKYLSKQYLMDKKNKKIIKKRSIRKQFVYEYLIQQQSPELNTLNNNVDISSSFWIPDFRPFDRNMFSVENSFLGGYIELIKVNFVQIAEYYSSFQALLTYPIASPVSGPSPLQQEEGVSALELTGDLVGSVEGVEDLATNQDYFEGFGQ
;
A
#
# COMPACT_ATOMS: atom_id res chain seq x y z
N MET A 1 21.41 10.00 21.79
CA MET A 1 20.67 10.67 20.70
C MET A 1 21.59 10.87 19.51
N ILE A 2 21.10 10.65 18.30
CA ILE A 2 21.88 10.81 17.06
C ILE A 2 22.18 12.29 16.82
N ASP A 3 23.45 12.60 16.60
CA ASP A 3 23.87 13.90 16.09
C ASP A 3 23.91 13.85 14.55
N PHE A 4 22.86 14.35 13.89
CA PHE A 4 22.78 14.39 12.43
C PHE A 4 23.86 15.25 11.78
N SER A 5 24.46 16.20 12.50
CA SER A 5 25.56 17.02 11.95
C SER A 5 26.83 16.19 11.73
N SER A 6 27.04 15.18 12.58
CA SER A 6 28.23 14.31 12.55
C SER A 6 28.18 13.20 11.49
N LEU A 7 27.00 12.92 10.92
CA LEU A 7 26.82 11.83 9.95
C LEU A 7 27.37 12.20 8.58
N LYS A 8 28.21 11.35 7.99
CA LYS A 8 28.67 11.48 6.60
C LYS A 8 27.75 10.70 5.66
N LEU A 9 27.30 11.33 4.58
CA LEU A 9 26.44 10.65 3.61
C LEU A 9 27.28 9.80 2.64
N VAL A 10 26.84 8.56 2.40
CA VAL A 10 27.48 7.65 1.43
C VAL A 10 26.43 6.89 0.65
N VAL A 11 26.72 6.54 -0.60
CA VAL A 11 25.90 5.60 -1.38
C VAL A 11 26.77 4.44 -1.84
N HIS A 12 26.49 3.25 -1.32
CA HIS A 12 27.25 2.05 -1.63
C HIS A 12 27.01 1.60 -3.08
N LYS A 13 28.10 1.23 -3.78
CA LYS A 13 28.01 0.77 -5.18
C LYS A 13 27.60 -0.69 -5.31
N LYS A 14 28.04 -1.54 -4.38
CA LYS A 14 27.87 -3.00 -4.44
C LYS A 14 26.81 -3.51 -3.46
N TYR A 15 26.84 -3.02 -2.22
CA TYR A 15 25.94 -3.45 -1.17
C TYR A 15 24.58 -2.75 -1.26
N SER A 16 23.55 -3.40 -0.75
CA SER A 16 22.20 -2.85 -0.61
C SER A 16 21.84 -2.52 0.84
N PHE A 17 22.83 -2.12 1.64
CA PHE A 17 22.59 -1.63 2.99
C PHE A 17 22.17 -0.16 2.93
N VAL A 18 21.09 0.17 3.64
CA VAL A 18 20.60 1.55 3.84
C VAL A 18 20.36 1.74 5.32
N GLY A 19 20.94 2.79 5.89
CA GLY A 19 20.99 2.97 7.34
C GLY A 19 22.28 3.63 7.82
N ILE A 20 22.58 3.50 9.11
CA ILE A 20 23.77 4.07 9.75
C ILE A 20 24.78 2.96 10.04
N GLU A 21 26.02 3.16 9.61
CA GLU A 21 27.17 2.30 9.94
C GLU A 21 28.31 3.13 10.57
N ALA A 22 29.06 2.52 11.48
CA ALA A 22 30.26 3.07 12.08
C ALA A 22 31.49 2.45 11.43
N ASN A 23 32.50 3.28 11.15
CA ASN A 23 33.77 2.83 10.62
C ASN A 23 34.90 3.76 11.08
N VAL A 24 35.85 3.23 11.85
CA VAL A 24 37.05 3.95 12.35
C VAL A 24 36.68 5.26 13.08
N GLY A 25 35.66 5.21 13.94
CA GLY A 25 35.22 6.36 14.74
C GLY A 25 34.41 7.41 13.97
N GLU A 26 34.05 7.15 12.72
CA GLU A 26 33.15 8.00 11.93
C GLU A 26 31.82 7.29 11.65
N TYR A 27 30.74 8.06 11.58
CA TYR A 27 29.40 7.56 11.30
C TYR A 27 28.99 7.90 9.87
N TYR A 28 28.57 6.88 9.14
CA TYR A 28 28.12 6.97 7.76
C TYR A 28 26.63 6.69 7.68
N PHE A 29 25.89 7.62 7.08
CA PHE A 29 24.50 7.41 6.71
C PHE A 29 24.46 6.94 5.25
N CYS A 30 24.29 5.63 5.07
CA CYS A 30 24.19 4.93 3.81
C CYS A 30 22.82 5.17 3.18
N LEU A 31 22.80 5.88 2.07
CA LEU A 31 21.59 6.22 1.30
C LEU A 31 21.35 5.23 0.15
N PRO A 32 20.10 5.13 -0.33
CA PRO A 32 19.76 4.25 -1.45
C PRO A 32 20.49 4.60 -2.75
N LYS A 33 20.54 3.62 -3.65
CA LYS A 33 20.90 3.89 -5.06
C LYS A 33 19.93 4.94 -5.64
N GLY A 34 20.43 5.84 -6.48
CA GLY A 34 19.68 6.98 -7.03
C GLY A 34 19.99 8.32 -6.33
N PHE A 35 20.65 8.29 -5.16
CA PHE A 35 21.00 9.49 -4.39
C PHE A 35 22.41 10.04 -4.68
N GLN A 36 23.20 9.35 -5.52
CA GLN A 36 24.63 9.63 -5.71
C GLN A 36 24.92 11.08 -6.11
N ASP A 37 24.08 11.64 -6.98
CA ASP A 37 24.30 12.97 -7.56
C ASP A 37 23.82 14.12 -6.65
N HIS A 38 23.21 13.80 -5.50
CA HIS A 38 22.58 14.76 -4.59
C HIS A 38 23.15 14.77 -3.17
N ILE A 39 24.26 14.05 -2.93
CA ILE A 39 24.91 13.96 -1.62
C ILE A 39 25.19 15.36 -1.02
N ASN A 40 25.77 16.27 -1.80
CA ASN A 40 26.12 17.62 -1.31
C ASN A 40 24.90 18.44 -0.90
N TYR A 41 23.77 18.27 -1.59
CA TYR A 41 22.52 18.95 -1.25
C TYR A 41 21.91 18.39 0.04
N LEU A 42 22.04 17.07 0.23
CA LEU A 42 21.52 16.37 1.39
C LEU A 42 22.38 16.54 2.65
N ASP A 43 23.61 17.04 2.50
CA ASP A 43 24.59 17.19 3.57
C ASP A 43 24.30 18.38 4.49
N THR A 44 23.05 18.47 4.99
CA THR A 44 22.61 19.44 5.99
C THR A 44 21.93 18.69 7.14
N PHE A 45 21.96 19.27 8.34
CA PHE A 45 21.32 18.69 9.53
C PHE A 45 19.85 18.33 9.26
N TYR A 46 19.08 19.29 8.72
CA TYR A 46 17.65 19.12 8.46
C TYR A 46 17.35 18.05 7.39
N ASN A 47 18.14 17.99 6.31
CA ASN A 47 17.92 16.99 5.25
C ASN A 47 18.24 15.58 5.73
N LYS A 48 19.33 15.40 6.50
CA LYS A 48 19.69 14.12 7.12
C LYS A 48 18.62 13.66 8.10
N LYS A 49 18.15 14.56 8.97
CA LYS A 49 17.06 14.29 9.90
C LYS A 49 15.79 13.83 9.17
N ARG A 50 15.34 14.59 8.18
CA ARG A 50 14.12 14.26 7.41
C ARG A 50 14.23 12.89 6.74
N LEU A 51 15.39 12.59 6.14
CA LEU A 51 15.63 11.28 5.51
C LEU A 51 15.65 10.14 6.52
N PHE A 52 16.23 10.34 7.70
CA PHE A 52 16.24 9.34 8.76
C PHE A 52 14.81 8.96 9.18
N PHE A 53 13.96 9.94 9.48
CA PHE A 53 12.57 9.66 9.86
C PHE A 53 11.75 9.07 8.71
N LEU A 54 12.02 9.45 7.46
CA LEU A 54 11.39 8.80 6.30
C LEU A 54 11.76 7.31 6.23
N PHE A 55 13.05 6.96 6.35
CA PHE A 55 13.47 5.56 6.33
C PHE A 55 12.97 4.79 7.55
N TYR A 56 12.90 5.42 8.72
CA TYR A 56 12.30 4.82 9.90
C TYR A 56 10.86 4.35 9.61
N LYS A 57 10.01 5.25 9.09
CA LYS A 57 8.63 4.90 8.73
C LYS A 57 8.54 3.80 7.67
N VAL A 58 9.39 3.86 6.65
CA VAL A 58 9.46 2.84 5.60
C VAL A 58 9.83 1.47 6.18
N PHE A 59 10.82 1.41 7.07
CA PHE A 59 11.29 0.17 7.67
C PHE A 59 10.27 -0.43 8.63
N GLU A 60 9.61 0.39 9.45
CA GLU A 60 8.50 -0.07 10.29
C GLU A 60 7.38 -0.67 9.44
N ARG A 61 6.92 0.05 8.40
CA ARG A 61 5.87 -0.45 7.51
C ARG A 61 6.25 -1.75 6.81
N PHE A 62 7.49 -1.86 6.35
CA PHE A 62 7.98 -3.11 5.74
C PHE A 62 8.03 -4.27 6.74
N ARG A 63 8.42 -3.99 8.00
CA ARG A 63 8.42 -4.99 9.08
C ARG A 63 7.01 -5.51 9.34
N GLU A 64 6.01 -4.62 9.43
CA GLU A 64 4.60 -5.00 9.61
C GLU A 64 4.12 -5.96 8.50
N ILE A 65 4.45 -5.67 7.23
CA ILE A 65 4.04 -6.53 6.10
C ILE A 65 4.66 -7.93 6.21
N LEU A 66 5.94 -8.01 6.59
CA LEU A 66 6.61 -9.29 6.78
C LEU A 66 6.01 -10.09 7.96
N GLU A 67 5.62 -9.41 9.03
CA GLU A 67 4.95 -10.01 10.19
C GLU A 67 3.57 -10.57 9.83
N ILE A 68 2.74 -9.81 9.10
CA ILE A 68 1.42 -10.25 8.61
C ILE A 68 1.54 -11.54 7.78
N LYS A 69 2.60 -11.66 6.99
CA LYS A 69 2.87 -12.84 6.16
C LYS A 69 3.39 -14.06 6.92
N GLY A 70 3.62 -13.94 8.22
CA GLY A 70 4.19 -15.02 9.03
C GLY A 70 5.67 -15.31 8.71
N GLU A 71 6.38 -14.36 8.10
CA GLU A 71 7.82 -14.50 7.81
C GLU A 71 8.71 -14.14 9.02
N SER A 72 8.18 -14.21 10.24
CA SER A 72 8.92 -13.87 11.48
C SER A 72 10.22 -14.67 11.65
N SER A 73 10.30 -15.88 11.06
CA SER A 73 11.53 -16.70 11.08
C SER A 73 12.66 -16.17 10.18
N ARG A 74 12.36 -15.35 9.17
CA ARG A 74 13.33 -14.72 8.26
C ARG A 74 13.85 -13.38 8.78
N ILE A 75 13.16 -12.79 9.76
CA ILE A 75 13.58 -11.56 10.43
C ILE A 75 14.61 -11.95 11.50
N ARG A 76 15.88 -11.63 11.28
CA ARG A 76 16.91 -11.72 12.31
C ARG A 76 17.18 -10.33 12.88
N ASN A 77 16.86 -10.15 14.16
CA ASN A 77 17.26 -8.97 14.92
C ASN A 77 18.64 -9.23 15.53
N GLN A 78 19.67 -8.49 15.10
CA GLN A 78 20.97 -8.50 15.76
C GLN A 78 21.01 -7.40 16.83
N THR A 79 20.73 -7.77 18.08
CA THR A 79 20.68 -6.83 19.23
C THR A 79 21.55 -7.23 20.42
N GLN A 80 22.64 -7.99 20.22
CA GLN A 80 23.57 -8.33 21.30
C GLN A 80 25.02 -8.04 20.89
N ASP A 81 25.62 -7.02 21.52
CA ASP A 81 26.74 -7.25 22.44
C ASP A 81 27.25 -5.94 23.06
N ARG A 82 27.26 -5.92 24.40
CA ARG A 82 27.88 -4.91 25.26
C ARG A 82 29.31 -5.28 25.68
N ASP A 83 29.83 -6.41 25.26
CA ASP A 83 31.23 -6.79 25.46
C ASP A 83 31.64 -7.75 24.35
N GLY A 84 32.88 -7.62 23.88
CA GLY A 84 33.34 -8.26 22.65
C GLY A 84 33.38 -9.79 22.67
N VAL A 85 33.54 -10.31 21.45
CA VAL A 85 33.86 -11.70 21.04
C VAL A 85 32.63 -12.58 20.77
N ILE A 86 32.21 -12.61 19.50
CA ILE A 86 31.69 -13.84 18.90
C ILE A 86 32.93 -14.66 18.52
N ASP A 87 33.51 -15.38 19.48
CA ASP A 87 34.24 -16.61 19.16
C ASP A 87 33.14 -17.66 19.01
N ASP A 88 32.79 -17.94 17.76
CA ASP A 88 32.03 -19.14 17.41
C ASP A 88 32.98 -20.35 17.56
N ASP A 89 33.36 -20.65 18.80
CA ASP A 89 33.97 -21.93 19.18
C ASP A 89 32.83 -22.96 19.33
N SER A 90 32.16 -23.25 18.22
CA SER A 90 31.43 -24.50 18.06
C SER A 90 31.74 -25.08 16.68
N ASP A 91 32.73 -25.97 16.69
CA ASP A 91 33.08 -26.88 15.61
C ASP A 91 31.83 -27.73 15.27
N GLY A 92 31.06 -27.27 14.29
CA GLY A 92 29.79 -27.85 13.92
C GLY A 92 29.21 -27.17 12.69
N ALA A 93 29.65 -27.62 11.52
CA ALA A 93 29.21 -27.16 10.22
C ALA A 93 27.66 -27.07 10.11
N ILE A 94 27.12 -25.87 10.29
CA ILE A 94 25.76 -25.52 9.88
C ILE A 94 25.90 -24.53 8.72
N GLN A 95 25.87 -25.07 7.50
CA GLN A 95 25.53 -24.32 6.30
C GLN A 95 24.05 -23.89 6.38
N ALA A 96 23.75 -22.86 7.16
CA ALA A 96 22.51 -22.13 7.02
C ALA A 96 22.74 -21.04 5.96
N ASN A 97 22.10 -21.18 4.80
CA ASN A 97 22.15 -20.24 3.69
C ASN A 97 21.88 -18.78 4.17
N GLU A 98 22.94 -17.99 4.35
CA GLU A 98 22.90 -16.61 4.84
C GLU A 98 22.30 -15.61 3.84
N GLU A 99 22.10 -15.98 2.57
CA GLU A 99 21.74 -15.03 1.51
C GLU A 99 20.28 -14.57 1.53
N ASN A 100 19.36 -15.28 2.20
CA ASN A 100 17.91 -15.00 2.17
C ASN A 100 17.31 -14.49 3.49
N SER A 101 18.11 -14.28 4.54
CA SER A 101 17.61 -13.72 5.80
C SER A 101 17.64 -12.19 5.81
N PHE A 102 16.57 -11.55 6.26
CA PHE A 102 16.54 -10.10 6.48
C PHE A 102 17.25 -9.78 7.78
N VAL A 103 18.25 -8.91 7.70
CA VAL A 103 18.97 -8.45 8.88
C VAL A 103 18.62 -6.99 9.11
N PHE A 104 17.75 -6.78 10.10
CA PHE A 104 17.48 -5.46 10.65
C PHE A 104 18.51 -5.17 11.73
N TYR A 105 19.20 -4.07 11.57
CA TYR A 105 20.07 -3.51 12.59
C TYR A 105 19.24 -2.50 13.35
N SER A 106 19.04 -2.74 14.64
CA SER A 106 18.33 -1.85 15.55
C SER A 106 19.15 -1.61 16.80
N LYS A 107 20.49 -1.49 16.69
CA LYS A 107 21.30 -1.06 17.84
C LYS A 107 20.89 0.33 18.35
N LEU A 108 20.14 1.08 17.53
CA LEU A 108 19.32 2.21 17.96
C LEU A 108 18.01 1.77 18.65
N ASN A 109 18.12 0.95 19.70
CA ASN A 109 17.00 0.68 20.62
C ASN A 109 16.46 1.97 21.28
N SER A 110 17.11 3.11 21.06
CA SER A 110 16.85 4.42 21.64
C SER A 110 15.48 5.03 21.27
N PHE A 111 15.04 4.86 20.01
CA PHE A 111 13.77 5.39 19.53
C PHE A 111 12.64 4.40 19.78
N ASP A 112 12.90 3.13 19.44
CA ASP A 112 11.95 2.04 19.68
C ASP A 112 11.64 1.90 21.17
N SER A 113 12.61 2.10 22.06
CA SER A 113 12.34 2.13 23.50
C SER A 113 11.30 3.20 23.83
N ILE A 114 11.46 4.45 23.38
CA ILE A 114 10.51 5.53 23.68
C ILE A 114 9.15 5.34 22.98
N LEU A 115 9.10 4.68 21.82
CA LEU A 115 7.83 4.47 21.12
C LEU A 115 7.08 3.22 21.62
N GLN A 116 7.77 2.27 22.25
CA GLN A 116 7.21 0.97 22.64
C GLN A 116 7.08 0.76 24.16
N VAL A 117 7.59 1.66 25.04
CA VAL A 117 7.49 1.42 26.50
C VAL A 117 6.03 1.22 26.92
N TYR A 118 5.15 2.18 26.62
CA TYR A 118 3.73 2.13 27.00
C TYR A 118 2.82 2.80 25.99
N ASP A 119 1.65 2.19 25.76
CA ASP A 119 0.55 2.83 25.02
C ASP A 119 0.05 4.08 25.75
N GLU A 120 -0.49 5.05 25.01
CA GLU A 120 -1.01 6.32 25.56
C GLU A 120 -1.94 6.14 26.78
N PRO A 121 -2.90 5.19 26.79
CA PRO A 121 -3.77 4.99 27.96
C PRO A 121 -3.01 4.56 29.21
N LYS A 122 -1.94 3.77 29.04
CA LYS A 122 -1.10 3.33 30.17
C LYS A 122 -0.23 4.48 30.68
N ILE A 123 0.34 5.29 29.79
CA ILE A 123 1.06 6.54 30.17
C ILE A 123 0.14 7.44 31.00
N LEU A 124 -1.09 7.68 30.54
CA LEU A 124 -2.06 8.53 31.24
C LEU A 124 -2.45 7.94 32.60
N SER A 125 -2.65 6.62 32.69
CA SER A 125 -2.96 5.95 33.95
C SER A 125 -1.84 6.09 34.99
N LEU A 126 -0.58 6.11 34.54
CA LEU A 126 0.60 6.29 35.37
C LEU A 126 0.78 7.75 35.77
N ALA A 127 0.53 8.69 34.86
CA ALA A 127 0.56 10.12 35.11
C ALA A 127 -0.51 10.57 36.14
N TYR A 128 -1.68 9.94 36.11
CA TYR A 128 -2.84 10.31 36.95
C TYR A 128 -3.13 9.35 38.11
N ARG A 129 -2.16 8.52 38.55
CA ARG A 129 -2.35 7.53 39.64
C ARG A 129 -3.15 8.09 40.82
N LEU A 130 -4.41 7.67 40.93
CA LEU A 130 -5.30 8.00 42.04
C LEU A 130 -4.82 7.22 43.28
N SER A 131 -4.45 7.91 44.35
CA SER A 131 -4.07 7.25 45.61
C SER A 131 -5.23 7.23 46.59
N ARG A 132 -5.30 6.20 47.44
CA ARG A 132 -6.19 6.22 48.61
C ARG A 132 -5.67 7.25 49.60
N THR A 133 -6.46 8.28 49.86
CA THR A 133 -6.14 9.31 50.86
C THR A 133 -7.01 9.14 52.09
N HIS A 134 -6.43 9.38 53.26
CA HIS A 134 -7.18 9.60 54.50
C HIS A 134 -7.74 11.04 54.58
N ASP A 135 -7.27 11.93 53.71
CA ASP A 135 -7.90 13.23 53.51
C ASP A 135 -9.25 13.04 52.80
N ILE A 136 -10.31 13.57 53.42
CA ILE A 136 -11.70 13.43 52.98
C ILE A 136 -12.17 14.75 52.37
N ASP A 137 -12.52 14.74 51.08
CA ASP A 137 -13.23 15.86 50.45
C ASP A 137 -14.72 15.80 50.82
N THR A 138 -15.10 16.64 51.78
CA THR A 138 -16.46 16.70 52.29
C THR A 138 -17.51 17.11 51.25
N SER A 139 -17.09 17.77 50.15
CA SER A 139 -17.98 18.15 49.05
C SER A 139 -18.42 16.96 48.18
N GLN A 140 -17.62 15.88 48.16
CA GLN A 140 -17.85 14.69 47.34
C GLN A 140 -18.22 13.45 48.16
N ILE A 141 -18.38 13.57 49.50
CA ILE A 141 -18.73 12.45 50.40
C ILE A 141 -19.91 11.61 49.89
N HIS A 142 -20.93 12.25 49.31
CA HIS A 142 -22.13 11.57 48.80
C HIS A 142 -21.80 10.49 47.75
N LYS A 143 -20.71 10.63 46.99
CA LYS A 143 -20.26 9.65 45.99
C LYS A 143 -19.61 8.41 46.62
N TYR A 144 -19.08 8.53 47.84
CA TYR A 144 -18.34 7.49 48.54
C TYR A 144 -19.11 6.82 49.67
N LEU A 145 -20.39 7.17 49.88
CA LEU A 145 -21.24 6.56 50.91
C LEU A 145 -21.38 5.03 50.75
N HIS A 146 -21.30 4.51 49.53
CA HIS A 146 -21.31 3.06 49.27
C HIS A 146 -20.09 2.32 49.87
N GLN A 147 -19.04 3.05 50.26
CA GLN A 147 -17.83 2.53 50.91
C GLN A 147 -17.76 2.94 52.40
N ALA A 148 -18.81 3.57 52.93
CA ALA A 148 -18.83 4.05 54.30
C ALA A 148 -19.00 2.90 55.31
N VAL A 149 -18.37 3.05 56.48
CA VAL A 149 -18.60 2.22 57.65
C VAL A 149 -19.73 2.83 58.47
N TYR A 150 -20.79 2.05 58.69
CA TYR A 150 -21.97 2.45 59.44
C TYR A 150 -21.85 1.98 60.88
N LEU A 151 -21.88 2.92 61.82
CA LEU A 151 -21.87 2.64 63.25
C LEU A 151 -23.29 2.43 63.77
N ALA A 152 -23.43 1.75 64.92
CA ALA A 152 -24.72 1.42 65.53
C ALA A 152 -25.55 2.65 65.98
N ASN A 153 -24.98 3.85 65.94
CA ASN A 153 -25.64 5.12 66.19
C ASN A 153 -26.04 5.85 64.90
N ASP A 154 -26.22 5.10 63.80
CA ASP A 154 -26.59 5.60 62.46
C ASP A 154 -25.61 6.64 61.87
N THR A 155 -24.40 6.75 62.41
CA THR A 155 -23.35 7.61 61.87
C THR A 155 -22.53 6.83 60.84
N ALA A 156 -22.41 7.37 59.64
CA ALA A 156 -21.58 6.83 58.57
C ALA A 156 -20.30 7.64 58.44
N TYR A 157 -19.14 6.98 58.37
CA TYR A 157 -17.89 7.63 58.00
C TYR A 157 -17.20 6.86 56.86
N VAL A 158 -16.53 7.61 55.99
CA VAL A 158 -15.74 7.05 54.89
C VAL A 158 -14.28 7.09 55.34
N ASP A 159 -13.64 5.93 55.49
CA ASP A 159 -12.29 5.81 56.07
C ASP A 159 -11.18 6.19 55.08
N THR A 160 -11.43 5.94 53.79
CA THR A 160 -10.53 6.33 52.69
C THR A 160 -11.35 6.77 51.49
N MET A 161 -10.85 7.77 50.76
CA MET A 161 -11.39 8.15 49.46
C MET A 161 -10.35 7.91 48.37
N LEU A 162 -10.82 7.61 47.15
CA LEU A 162 -9.99 7.57 45.95
C LEU A 162 -9.97 8.97 45.34
N LEU A 163 -9.23 9.89 45.97
CA LEU A 163 -9.05 11.24 45.45
C LEU A 163 -7.76 11.33 44.63
N PRO A 164 -7.66 12.29 43.69
CA PRO A 164 -6.38 12.72 43.17
C PRO A 164 -5.56 13.24 44.35
N SER A 165 -4.60 12.44 44.82
CA SER A 165 -3.82 12.77 46.01
C SER A 165 -2.89 13.93 45.68
N ARG A 166 -2.99 15.02 46.44
CA ARG A 166 -1.90 16.00 46.57
C ARG A 166 -0.92 15.49 47.63
N CYS A 167 -0.41 14.26 47.47
CA CYS A 167 0.75 13.84 48.23
C CYS A 167 1.97 14.59 47.70
N VAL A 168 2.89 14.92 48.60
CA VAL A 168 4.09 15.75 48.41
C VAL A 168 4.65 15.63 47.00
N LYS A 169 4.38 16.68 46.21
CA LYS A 169 4.92 16.89 44.87
C LYS A 169 6.43 16.97 44.98
N TYR A 170 7.15 15.93 44.60
CA TYR A 170 8.47 16.01 43.98
C TYR A 170 8.77 14.64 43.33
N GLU A 171 9.02 14.69 42.02
CA GLU A 171 9.81 13.76 41.17
C GLU A 171 9.22 12.52 40.48
N ALA A 172 8.25 11.76 41.00
CA ALA A 172 7.79 10.55 40.26
C ALA A 172 6.91 10.88 39.02
N ALA A 173 6.25 12.04 39.00
CA ALA A 173 5.51 12.50 37.82
C ALA A 173 6.42 13.16 36.77
N ASP A 174 7.60 13.65 37.17
CA ASP A 174 8.44 14.44 36.29
C ASP A 174 9.21 13.56 35.29
N ILE A 175 9.53 12.30 35.65
CA ILE A 175 10.04 11.31 34.69
C ILE A 175 9.01 11.00 33.59
N VAL A 176 7.72 10.89 33.96
CA VAL A 176 6.63 10.63 33.01
C VAL A 176 6.41 11.84 32.11
N LYS A 177 6.45 13.05 32.66
CA LYS A 177 6.34 14.29 31.86
C LYS A 177 7.55 14.47 30.94
N MET A 178 8.76 14.14 31.39
CA MET A 178 9.97 14.15 30.55
C MET A 178 9.84 13.15 29.39
N TYR A 179 9.36 11.94 29.69
CA TYR A 179 9.05 10.95 28.67
C TYR A 179 8.01 11.48 27.67
N CYS A 180 6.90 12.05 28.14
CA CYS A 180 5.87 12.65 27.27
C CYS A 180 6.44 13.76 26.38
N TYR A 181 7.37 14.58 26.88
CA TYR A 181 8.06 15.58 26.08
C TYR A 181 8.87 14.96 24.94
N ILE A 182 9.74 13.99 25.23
CA ILE A 182 10.53 13.31 24.20
C ILE A 182 9.64 12.57 23.20
N TYR A 183 8.64 11.83 23.71
CA TYR A 183 7.65 11.13 22.89
C TYR A 183 6.91 12.10 21.96
N SER A 184 6.48 13.27 22.47
CA SER A 184 5.79 14.27 21.65
C SER A 184 6.67 14.84 20.54
N GLU A 185 7.93 15.15 20.82
CA GLU A 185 8.87 15.63 19.79
C GLU A 185 9.14 14.57 18.72
N LEU A 186 9.22 13.29 19.11
CA LEU A 186 9.37 12.18 18.15
C LEU A 186 8.12 12.00 17.28
N GLN A 187 6.93 12.03 17.89
CA GLN A 187 5.68 11.88 17.16
C GLN A 187 5.45 13.06 16.20
N LEU A 188 5.84 14.28 16.56
CA LEU A 188 5.81 15.43 15.65
C LEU A 188 6.68 15.22 14.41
N GLU A 189 7.90 14.65 14.56
CA GLU A 189 8.77 14.34 13.42
C GLU A 189 8.25 13.16 12.59
N LEU A 190 7.60 12.18 13.23
CA LEU A 190 6.95 11.06 12.55
C LEU A 190 5.64 11.44 11.85
N GLN A 191 5.07 12.60 12.20
CA GLN A 191 3.73 13.06 11.79
C GLN A 191 2.61 12.16 12.36
N GLY A 192 2.82 11.66 13.58
CA GLY A 192 1.82 10.89 14.32
C GLY A 192 0.84 11.80 15.08
N ASP A 193 -0.35 11.26 15.35
CA ASP A 193 -1.33 11.90 16.21
C ASP A 193 -0.93 11.73 17.68
N ILE A 194 -1.06 12.80 18.47
CA ILE A 194 -0.77 12.81 19.90
C ILE A 194 -2.02 13.29 20.63
N SER A 195 -2.40 12.60 21.70
CA SER A 195 -3.49 13.07 22.56
C SER A 195 -3.19 14.45 23.18
N ILE A 196 -4.27 15.22 23.39
CA ILE A 196 -4.21 16.57 23.96
C ILE A 196 -3.60 16.51 25.38
N GLU A 197 -3.88 15.44 26.11
CA GLU A 197 -3.41 15.20 27.47
C GLU A 197 -1.88 14.96 27.52
N ILE A 198 -1.33 14.14 26.62
CA ILE A 198 0.12 13.93 26.51
C ILE A 198 0.82 15.23 26.11
N THR A 199 0.21 15.96 25.17
CA THR A 199 0.71 17.29 24.76
C THR A 199 0.74 18.25 25.94
N ALA A 200 -0.30 18.27 26.78
CA ALA A 200 -0.34 19.11 27.97
C ALA A 200 0.73 18.71 29.02
N LEU A 201 1.00 17.41 29.19
CA LEU A 201 2.08 16.93 30.08
C LEU A 201 3.47 17.32 29.57
N ALA A 202 3.70 17.21 28.25
CA ALA A 202 4.93 17.63 27.58
C ALA A 202 5.16 19.15 27.72
N GLU A 203 4.11 19.94 27.50
CA GLU A 203 4.15 21.40 27.66
C GLU A 203 4.43 21.80 29.12
N ASN A 204 3.81 21.13 30.08
CA ASN A 204 4.09 21.34 31.51
C ASN A 204 5.56 21.05 31.86
N PHE A 205 6.15 20.00 31.29
CA PHE A 205 7.57 19.71 31.45
C PHE A 205 8.43 20.84 30.89
N ARG A 206 8.12 21.24 29.65
CA ARG A 206 8.86 22.29 28.94
C ARG A 206 8.84 23.60 29.71
N GLU A 207 7.69 24.06 30.17
CA GLU A 207 7.56 25.31 30.93
C GLU A 207 8.32 25.30 32.26
N ASN A 208 8.35 24.16 32.95
CA ASN A 208 8.96 24.06 34.27
C ASN A 208 10.49 23.87 34.23
N HIS A 209 11.00 23.19 33.20
CA HIS A 209 12.41 22.74 33.17
C HIS A 209 13.22 23.28 32.00
N LEU A 210 12.60 23.74 30.91
CA LEU A 210 13.31 24.22 29.70
C LEU A 210 13.07 25.72 29.49
N SER A 211 14.14 26.47 29.24
CA SER A 211 14.10 27.96 29.20
C SER A 211 13.72 28.56 27.85
N GLY A 212 12.96 27.85 26.99
CA GLY A 212 12.59 28.35 25.67
C GLY A 212 11.62 27.45 24.89
N SER A 213 11.03 28.01 23.82
CA SER A 213 10.12 27.31 22.88
C SER A 213 10.89 26.49 21.81
N THR A 214 12.06 25.98 22.16
CA THR A 214 13.02 25.44 21.20
C THR A 214 12.87 23.93 21.11
N SER A 215 12.79 23.40 19.88
CA SER A 215 12.57 21.96 19.64
C SER A 215 13.83 21.14 19.88
N LEU A 216 13.66 19.89 20.33
CA LEU A 216 14.74 18.91 20.52
C LEU A 216 15.54 18.67 19.24
N PHE A 217 14.91 18.85 18.08
CA PHE A 217 15.49 18.60 16.75
C PHE A 217 15.85 19.87 15.97
N GLU A 218 16.14 20.97 16.68
CA GLU A 218 16.63 22.21 16.08
C GLU A 218 18.17 22.29 16.10
N GLU A 219 18.80 22.41 14.92
CA GLU A 219 20.27 22.29 14.74
C GLU A 219 21.10 23.07 15.76
N LYS A 220 20.73 24.33 16.05
CA LYS A 220 21.51 25.22 16.93
C LYS A 220 21.35 24.92 18.43
N ALA A 221 20.24 24.30 18.82
CA ALA A 221 19.87 24.09 20.21
C ALA A 221 19.89 22.62 20.64
N CYS A 222 19.92 21.70 19.68
CA CYS A 222 19.87 20.25 19.86
C CYS A 222 20.86 19.76 20.95
N ASN A 223 22.14 20.13 20.83
CA ASN A 223 23.16 19.75 21.82
C ASN A 223 22.95 20.39 23.21
N GLN A 224 22.44 21.62 23.25
CA GLN A 224 22.17 22.31 24.51
C GLN A 224 20.99 21.67 25.24
N ILE A 225 19.89 21.42 24.52
CA ILE A 225 18.68 20.78 25.07
C ILE A 225 19.00 19.36 25.53
N VAL A 226 19.75 18.57 24.75
CA VAL A 226 20.14 17.21 25.18
C VAL A 226 20.95 17.23 26.46
N ASN A 227 21.90 18.16 26.60
CA ASN A 227 22.69 18.26 27.84
C ASN A 227 21.82 18.72 29.02
N GLN A 228 20.90 19.67 28.80
CA GLN A 228 19.92 20.06 29.82
C GLN A 228 19.03 18.88 30.23
N LEU A 229 18.51 18.10 29.28
CA LEU A 229 17.70 16.91 29.57
C LEU A 229 18.49 15.86 30.35
N LYS A 230 19.78 15.70 30.09
CA LYS A 230 20.66 14.79 30.84
C LYS A 230 20.81 15.24 32.29
N ASP A 231 21.09 16.53 32.50
CA ASP A 231 21.20 17.11 33.83
C ASP A 231 19.87 16.97 34.60
N ILE A 232 18.74 17.23 33.93
CA ILE A 232 17.39 17.07 34.52
C ILE A 232 17.09 15.60 34.84
N LEU A 233 17.46 14.66 33.98
CA LEU A 233 17.26 13.22 34.24
C LEU A 233 18.05 12.78 35.48
N GLU A 234 19.30 13.23 35.62
CA GLU A 234 20.10 12.97 36.80
C GLU A 234 19.46 13.60 38.04
N GLU A 235 18.97 14.84 37.96
CA GLU A 235 18.29 15.50 39.06
C GLU A 235 17.03 14.73 39.51
N ILE A 236 16.17 14.35 38.57
CA ILE A 236 14.98 13.52 38.82
C ILE A 236 15.40 12.21 39.49
N HIS A 237 16.46 11.56 39.00
CA HIS A 237 16.93 10.29 39.54
C HIS A 237 17.46 10.37 40.97
N HIS A 238 18.16 11.44 41.31
CA HIS A 238 18.73 11.62 42.65
C HIS A 238 17.67 11.95 43.70
N HIS A 239 16.63 12.69 43.30
CA HIS A 239 15.64 13.15 44.27
C HIS A 239 14.44 12.21 44.38
N THR A 240 14.11 11.43 43.33
CA THR A 240 13.00 10.45 43.38
C THR A 240 13.20 9.43 44.50
N PRO A 241 12.39 9.47 45.58
CA PRO A 241 12.63 8.66 46.78
C PRO A 241 12.19 7.20 46.64
N PHE A 242 11.23 6.91 45.76
CA PHE A 242 10.74 5.56 45.48
C PHE A 242 10.73 5.27 43.98
N LYS A 243 11.45 4.23 43.56
CA LYS A 243 11.62 3.82 42.17
C LYS A 243 10.97 2.46 41.97
N ASP A 244 9.75 2.46 41.43
CA ASP A 244 9.02 1.25 41.09
C ASP A 244 9.44 0.72 39.70
N PRO A 245 8.97 -0.47 39.28
CA PRO A 245 9.31 -1.01 37.96
C PRO A 245 8.97 -0.04 36.81
N ASP A 246 7.79 0.61 36.87
CA ASP A 246 7.37 1.55 35.82
C ASP A 246 8.34 2.75 35.72
N TYR A 247 8.84 3.26 36.84
CA TYR A 247 9.87 4.30 36.87
C TYR A 247 11.13 3.86 36.14
N TRP A 248 11.62 2.64 36.41
CA TRP A 248 12.82 2.11 35.77
C TRP A 248 12.64 1.92 34.27
N ASP A 249 11.46 1.48 33.82
CA ASP A 249 11.15 1.36 32.40
C ASP A 249 11.26 2.73 31.68
N PHE A 250 10.68 3.78 32.27
CA PHE A 250 10.80 5.14 31.73
C PHE A 250 12.23 5.67 31.79
N TYR A 251 12.92 5.46 32.92
CA TYR A 251 14.29 5.92 33.10
C TYR A 251 15.24 5.28 32.08
N GLU A 252 15.18 3.96 31.92
CA GLU A 252 16.00 3.23 30.95
C GLU A 252 15.71 3.67 29.52
N ALA A 253 14.44 3.89 29.15
CA ALA A 253 14.08 4.36 27.82
C ALA A 253 14.62 5.78 27.54
N ILE A 254 14.48 6.70 28.49
CA ILE A 254 15.01 8.07 28.37
C ILE A 254 16.54 8.07 28.36
N GLU A 255 17.16 7.26 29.23
CA GLU A 255 18.61 7.13 29.31
C GLU A 255 19.16 6.59 27.98
N ASN A 256 18.59 5.51 27.45
CA ASN A 256 18.95 4.94 26.16
C ASN A 256 18.74 5.95 25.02
N PHE A 257 17.71 6.79 25.08
CA PHE A 257 17.47 7.86 24.13
C PHE A 257 18.54 8.96 24.19
N LEU A 258 18.83 9.51 25.37
CA LEU A 258 19.74 10.65 25.55
C LEU A 258 21.22 10.25 25.46
N TYR A 259 21.57 9.14 26.12
CA TYR A 259 22.92 8.61 26.24
C TYR A 259 23.25 7.52 25.24
N GLY A 260 22.30 7.08 24.41
CA GLY A 260 22.55 6.28 23.21
C GLY A 260 23.47 7.03 22.25
N LYS A 261 24.74 7.10 22.62
CA LYS A 261 25.87 7.42 21.79
C LYS A 261 26.25 6.12 21.13
N PHE A 262 26.62 6.24 19.87
CA PHE A 262 27.38 5.20 19.22
C PHE A 262 28.66 4.96 20.05
N ASP A 263 28.85 3.76 20.57
CA ASP A 263 30.09 3.45 21.28
C ASP A 263 31.24 3.56 20.28
N SER A 264 32.22 4.41 20.56
CA SER A 264 33.35 4.68 19.66
C SER A 264 34.27 3.45 19.44
N SER A 265 34.03 2.37 20.17
CA SER A 265 34.66 1.06 20.03
C SER A 265 33.94 0.13 19.04
N GLN A 266 32.74 0.48 18.57
CA GLN A 266 31.94 -0.36 17.70
C GLN A 266 32.13 0.00 16.23
N ASP A 267 32.82 -0.88 15.49
CA ASP A 267 32.79 -0.89 14.03
C ASP A 267 31.60 -1.76 13.54
N GLY A 268 30.95 -1.34 12.45
CA GLY A 268 29.89 -2.12 11.78
C GLY A 268 28.55 -1.40 11.61
N LYS A 269 27.52 -2.15 11.20
CA LYS A 269 26.16 -1.63 10.95
C LYS A 269 25.42 -1.42 12.27
N ILE A 270 24.89 -0.21 12.46
CA ILE A 270 24.26 0.22 13.72
C ILE A 270 22.74 0.20 13.58
N TRP A 271 22.23 0.80 12.51
CA TRP A 271 20.80 0.92 12.28
C TRP A 271 20.45 0.82 10.80
N GLY A 272 19.30 0.24 10.49
CA GLY A 272 18.79 0.12 9.13
C GLY A 272 18.73 -1.33 8.68
N ILE A 273 18.72 -1.56 7.37
CA ILE A 273 18.39 -2.86 6.81
C ILE A 273 19.43 -3.32 5.78
N ASN A 274 19.84 -4.58 5.88
CA ASN A 274 20.44 -5.27 4.73
C ASN A 274 19.36 -5.64 3.72
N ASN A 275 19.75 -5.88 2.47
CA ASN A 275 18.79 -6.28 1.43
C ASN A 275 17.69 -5.24 1.15
N PHE A 276 18.03 -3.94 1.17
CA PHE A 276 17.10 -2.85 0.83
C PHE A 276 16.46 -2.99 -0.56
N HIS A 277 16.98 -3.84 -1.45
CA HIS A 277 16.33 -4.13 -2.72
C HIS A 277 14.91 -4.71 -2.53
N SER A 278 14.66 -5.53 -1.50
CA SER A 278 13.32 -6.05 -1.18
C SER A 278 12.40 -4.97 -0.63
N VAL A 279 12.93 -4.03 0.17
CA VAL A 279 12.18 -2.86 0.63
C VAL A 279 11.78 -1.99 -0.56
N TRP A 280 12.71 -1.76 -1.49
CA TRP A 280 12.44 -1.01 -2.71
C TRP A 280 11.35 -1.67 -3.57
N GLU A 281 11.42 -2.99 -3.72
CA GLU A 281 10.41 -3.77 -4.43
C GLU A 281 9.04 -3.68 -3.76
N SER A 282 8.97 -3.86 -2.44
CA SER A 282 7.76 -3.69 -1.62
C SER A 282 7.11 -2.33 -1.84
N ILE A 283 7.90 -1.24 -1.75
CA ILE A 283 7.41 0.14 -1.98
C ILE A 283 6.76 0.30 -3.36
N CYS A 284 7.40 -0.23 -4.40
CA CYS A 284 6.90 -0.10 -5.77
C CYS A 284 5.64 -0.94 -6.00
N LEU A 285 5.63 -2.19 -5.54
CA LEU A 285 4.51 -3.11 -5.72
C LEU A 285 3.29 -2.66 -4.91
N ASP A 286 3.49 -2.15 -3.70
CA ASP A 286 2.43 -1.58 -2.86
C ASP A 286 1.82 -0.32 -3.49
N TYR A 287 2.63 0.52 -4.13
CA TYR A 287 2.09 1.63 -4.92
C TYR A 287 1.19 1.12 -6.06
N ILE A 288 1.63 0.10 -6.80
CA ILE A 288 0.87 -0.44 -7.92
C ILE A 288 -0.44 -1.06 -7.44
N SER A 289 -0.40 -1.90 -6.40
CA SER A 289 -1.59 -2.58 -5.88
C SER A 289 -2.69 -1.62 -5.38
N ARG A 290 -2.30 -0.42 -4.96
CA ARG A 290 -3.24 0.61 -4.47
C ARG A 290 -3.77 1.55 -5.56
N ASN A 291 -3.01 1.77 -6.63
CA ASN A 291 -3.35 2.74 -7.67
C ASN A 291 -3.86 2.09 -8.96
N ILE A 292 -3.71 0.78 -9.09
CA ILE A 292 -4.19 0.00 -10.24
C ILE A 292 -5.29 -0.93 -9.77
N SER A 293 -6.39 -0.94 -10.52
CA SER A 293 -7.54 -1.79 -10.25
C SER A 293 -7.15 -3.26 -10.30
N SER A 294 -7.66 -4.09 -9.38
CA SER A 294 -7.31 -5.51 -9.27
C SER A 294 -7.52 -6.31 -10.56
N GLU A 295 -8.46 -5.91 -11.42
CA GLU A 295 -8.74 -6.58 -12.69
C GLU A 295 -7.79 -6.18 -13.82
N GLU A 296 -7.05 -5.06 -13.68
CA GLU A 296 -5.96 -4.71 -14.60
C GLU A 296 -4.66 -5.46 -14.22
N ILE A 297 -4.55 -5.95 -12.99
CA ILE A 297 -3.35 -6.66 -12.51
C ILE A 297 -3.46 -8.13 -12.93
N LEU A 298 -2.75 -8.50 -14.01
CA LEU A 298 -2.68 -9.86 -14.51
C LEU A 298 -1.78 -10.75 -13.65
N TYR A 299 -0.72 -10.16 -13.12
CA TYR A 299 0.19 -10.79 -12.18
C TYR A 299 0.85 -9.74 -11.30
N ILE A 300 1.04 -10.03 -10.02
CA ILE A 300 1.88 -9.23 -9.13
C ILE A 300 2.62 -10.17 -8.18
N ASP A 301 3.92 -9.96 -7.98
CA ASP A 301 4.65 -10.71 -6.96
C ASP A 301 4.16 -10.25 -5.59
N THR A 302 3.40 -11.11 -4.94
CA THR A 302 2.87 -10.76 -3.62
C THR A 302 3.93 -10.88 -2.54
N GLY A 303 5.14 -11.41 -2.82
CA GLY A 303 6.20 -11.73 -1.86
C GLY A 303 6.37 -10.70 -0.75
N TYR A 304 6.38 -9.41 -1.10
CA TYR A 304 6.64 -8.29 -0.20
C TYR A 304 5.49 -7.31 -0.01
N ILE A 305 4.25 -7.70 -0.31
CA ILE A 305 3.05 -6.84 -0.15
C ILE A 305 1.91 -7.59 0.53
N ASP A 306 1.08 -6.86 1.25
CA ASP A 306 -0.19 -7.37 1.78
C ASP A 306 -1.29 -7.15 0.73
N PHE A 307 -1.35 -8.06 -0.25
CA PHE A 307 -2.32 -7.99 -1.34
C PHE A 307 -2.96 -9.35 -1.57
N LEU A 308 -4.29 -9.40 -1.43
CA LEU A 308 -5.10 -10.53 -1.83
C LEU A 308 -5.47 -10.37 -3.30
N GLN A 309 -4.74 -11.06 -4.17
CA GLN A 309 -5.13 -11.12 -5.58
C GLN A 309 -6.48 -11.86 -5.66
N THR A 310 -7.51 -11.16 -6.13
CA THR A 310 -8.75 -11.81 -6.58
C THR A 310 -8.41 -12.70 -7.75
N ASP A 311 -8.92 -13.94 -7.78
CA ASP A 311 -8.65 -14.92 -8.84
C ASP A 311 -8.83 -14.32 -10.23
N SER A 312 -7.73 -13.81 -10.81
CA SER A 312 -7.69 -13.34 -12.18
C SER A 312 -7.67 -14.59 -13.05
N THR A 313 -8.52 -14.60 -14.08
CA THR A 313 -8.59 -15.66 -15.11
C THR A 313 -7.30 -15.81 -15.90
N PHE A 314 -6.32 -14.90 -15.73
CA PHE A 314 -4.97 -15.02 -16.28
C PHE A 314 -4.28 -16.25 -15.66
N GLY A 315 -4.12 -17.30 -16.47
CA GLY A 315 -3.78 -18.64 -16.00
C GLY A 315 -2.59 -18.67 -15.04
N ARG A 316 -2.77 -19.33 -13.89
CA ARG A 316 -1.72 -19.50 -12.85
C ARG A 316 -0.40 -20.12 -13.35
N ASN A 317 -0.39 -20.65 -14.58
CA ASN A 317 0.74 -21.32 -15.21
C ASN A 317 1.35 -20.54 -16.39
N VAL A 318 0.92 -19.29 -16.66
CA VAL A 318 1.44 -18.49 -17.80
C VAL A 318 2.96 -18.38 -17.75
N PHE A 319 3.50 -18.08 -16.57
CA PHE A 319 4.94 -17.94 -16.38
C PHE A 319 5.57 -19.27 -15.97
N SER A 320 5.38 -20.34 -16.75
CA SER A 320 6.05 -21.62 -16.52
C SER A 320 6.79 -22.11 -17.76
N VAL A 321 8.04 -22.56 -17.57
CA VAL A 321 8.89 -23.13 -18.61
C VAL A 321 9.52 -24.41 -18.09
N ASN A 322 9.34 -25.54 -18.78
CA ASN A 322 9.91 -26.84 -18.42
C ASN A 322 9.64 -27.24 -16.96
N GLY A 323 8.40 -27.02 -16.48
CA GLY A 323 8.00 -27.35 -15.10
C GLY A 323 8.50 -26.38 -14.03
N ARG A 324 9.23 -25.32 -14.40
CA ARG A 324 9.68 -24.27 -13.48
C ARG A 324 8.84 -23.02 -13.64
N SER A 325 8.34 -22.49 -12.52
CA SER A 325 7.62 -21.22 -12.50
C SER A 325 8.61 -20.05 -12.46
N LEU A 326 8.50 -19.16 -13.44
CA LEU A 326 9.12 -17.86 -13.43
C LEU A 326 8.21 -16.86 -12.69
N ARG A 327 8.83 -15.82 -12.13
CA ARG A 327 8.15 -14.80 -11.33
C ARG A 327 8.49 -13.42 -11.89
N PRO A 328 7.63 -12.84 -12.75
CA PRO A 328 7.71 -11.41 -13.04
C PRO A 328 7.42 -10.62 -11.76
N ASP A 329 7.80 -9.35 -11.71
CA ASP A 329 7.50 -8.55 -10.51
C ASP A 329 6.06 -8.04 -10.60
N VAL A 330 5.64 -7.54 -11.77
CA VAL A 330 4.24 -7.18 -12.05
C VAL A 330 3.93 -7.17 -13.55
N VAL A 331 2.70 -7.56 -13.89
CA VAL A 331 2.14 -7.55 -15.25
C VAL A 331 0.74 -6.93 -15.19
N ILE A 332 0.52 -5.91 -16.02
CA ILE A 332 -0.72 -5.13 -16.06
C ILE A 332 -1.31 -5.18 -17.46
N GLY A 333 -2.59 -5.52 -17.58
CA GLY A 333 -3.38 -5.39 -18.80
C GLY A 333 -4.13 -4.06 -18.77
N LYS A 334 -3.90 -3.21 -19.77
CA LYS A 334 -4.66 -1.99 -19.98
C LYS A 334 -5.83 -2.26 -20.91
N PHE A 335 -7.03 -1.94 -20.42
CA PHE A 335 -8.27 -2.20 -21.15
C PHE A 335 -8.39 -1.28 -22.36
N SER A 336 -8.87 -1.84 -23.46
CA SER A 336 -9.32 -1.06 -24.61
C SER A 336 -10.56 -0.26 -24.21
N CYS A 337 -10.48 1.06 -24.13
CA CYS A 337 -11.66 1.91 -23.95
C CYS A 337 -11.97 2.64 -25.26
N VAL A 338 -13.27 2.81 -25.53
CA VAL A 338 -13.74 3.66 -26.62
C VAL A 338 -13.59 5.11 -26.16
N GLU A 339 -12.69 5.87 -26.78
CA GLU A 339 -12.62 7.32 -26.58
C GLU A 339 -13.97 7.96 -26.91
N GLN A 340 -14.40 8.97 -26.16
CA GLN A 340 -15.68 9.63 -26.39
C GLN A 340 -15.53 10.76 -27.42
N PRO A 341 -15.96 10.59 -28.69
CA PRO A 341 -16.20 11.73 -29.53
C PRO A 341 -17.40 12.53 -28.98
N GLU A 342 -17.33 13.85 -29.10
CA GLU A 342 -18.45 14.75 -28.78
C GLU A 342 -19.62 14.47 -29.73
N GLN A 343 -20.54 13.60 -29.29
CA GLN A 343 -21.77 13.28 -30.01
C GLN A 343 -22.96 13.78 -29.20
N ILE A 344 -23.83 14.56 -29.85
CA ILE A 344 -25.11 14.97 -29.28
C ILE A 344 -26.17 13.98 -29.76
N ILE A 345 -26.83 13.29 -28.82
CA ILE A 345 -27.92 12.36 -29.11
C ILE A 345 -29.24 13.05 -28.77
N THR A 346 -30.22 13.00 -29.67
CA THR A 346 -31.55 13.56 -29.43
C THR A 346 -32.51 12.45 -29.02
N LEU A 347 -33.15 12.61 -27.86
CA LEU A 347 -34.18 11.69 -27.36
C LEU A 347 -35.57 12.32 -27.47
N HIS A 348 -36.49 11.66 -28.13
CA HIS A 348 -37.89 12.07 -28.24
C HIS A 348 -38.73 11.30 -27.22
N GLY A 349 -39.38 12.00 -26.29
CA GLY A 349 -40.22 11.34 -25.29
C GLY A 349 -41.48 10.73 -25.90
N ASP A 350 -41.73 9.44 -25.67
CA ASP A 350 -43.01 8.81 -25.98
C ASP A 350 -43.93 8.84 -24.75
N ASN A 351 -45.24 8.97 -24.96
CA ASN A 351 -46.28 8.86 -23.93
C ASN A 351 -46.62 7.40 -23.57
N TRP A 352 -45.89 6.43 -24.12
CA TRP A 352 -46.07 5.01 -23.82
C TRP A 352 -45.92 4.70 -22.33
N ASN A 353 -46.84 3.89 -21.82
CA ASN A 353 -46.92 3.51 -20.41
C ASN A 353 -46.66 2.01 -20.25
N ASP A 354 -45.48 1.67 -19.74
CA ASP A 354 -45.04 0.32 -19.41
C ASP A 354 -45.45 -0.04 -17.97
N PHE A 355 -46.71 -0.43 -17.76
CA PHE A 355 -47.23 -0.86 -16.45
C PHE A 355 -47.02 0.17 -15.31
N GLY A 356 -47.15 1.45 -15.64
CA GLY A 356 -46.92 2.58 -14.75
C GLY A 356 -45.58 3.27 -14.97
N TYR A 357 -44.65 2.68 -15.74
CA TYR A 357 -43.35 3.28 -16.03
C TYR A 357 -43.35 4.02 -17.36
N ARG A 358 -42.72 5.20 -17.40
CA ARG A 358 -42.52 6.01 -18.60
C ARG A 358 -41.04 6.09 -18.91
N THR A 359 -40.58 5.17 -19.73
CA THR A 359 -39.15 4.96 -20.01
C THR A 359 -38.83 4.88 -21.50
N LEU A 360 -39.83 4.96 -22.39
CA LEU A 360 -39.65 4.78 -23.83
C LEU A 360 -39.28 6.11 -24.50
N PHE A 361 -38.24 6.10 -25.33
CA PHE A 361 -37.80 7.25 -26.11
C PHE A 361 -37.48 6.82 -27.54
N GLY A 362 -37.78 7.68 -28.51
CA GLY A 362 -37.23 7.57 -29.86
C GLY A 362 -35.82 8.19 -29.91
N ILE A 363 -34.95 7.66 -30.76
CA ILE A 363 -33.64 8.24 -31.08
C ILE A 363 -33.63 8.74 -32.51
N ASP A 364 -33.28 10.01 -32.71
CA ASP A 364 -33.09 10.67 -34.00
C ASP A 364 -34.33 10.60 -34.94
N GLU A 365 -34.25 11.22 -36.13
CA GLU A 365 -35.37 11.30 -37.09
C GLU A 365 -35.69 9.96 -37.82
N GLU A 366 -35.00 8.87 -37.51
CA GLU A 366 -35.29 7.54 -38.06
C GLU A 366 -36.38 6.84 -37.23
N GLU A 367 -37.61 6.87 -37.75
CA GLU A 367 -38.89 6.52 -37.09
C GLU A 367 -39.02 5.13 -36.42
N ASP A 368 -37.99 4.27 -36.43
CA ASP A 368 -38.09 2.86 -35.97
C ASP A 368 -37.16 2.45 -34.81
N ARG A 369 -36.27 3.33 -34.30
CA ARG A 369 -35.37 2.99 -33.17
C ARG A 369 -35.88 3.52 -31.83
N ASN A 370 -36.63 2.66 -31.13
CA ASN A 370 -37.06 2.92 -29.76
C ASN A 370 -36.04 2.40 -28.74
N ILE A 371 -35.65 3.26 -27.80
CA ILE A 371 -34.83 2.90 -26.64
C ILE A 371 -35.63 2.99 -25.36
N ARG A 372 -35.21 2.24 -24.34
CA ARG A 372 -35.73 2.39 -22.99
C ARG A 372 -34.66 2.96 -22.07
N VAL A 373 -34.96 4.06 -21.40
CA VAL A 373 -34.12 4.67 -20.37
C VAL A 373 -34.89 4.70 -19.06
N ALA A 374 -34.28 4.23 -17.99
CA ALA A 374 -34.82 4.31 -16.63
C ALA A 374 -33.75 4.78 -15.66
N PHE A 375 -34.13 5.09 -14.43
CA PHE A 375 -33.18 5.36 -13.36
C PHE A 375 -33.36 4.39 -12.19
N ILE A 376 -32.26 4.15 -11.47
CA ILE A 376 -32.21 3.23 -10.34
C ILE A 376 -33.20 3.68 -9.26
N GLY A 377 -34.13 2.79 -8.89
CA GLY A 377 -35.14 3.05 -7.86
C GLY A 377 -36.43 3.72 -8.37
N GLN A 378 -36.60 3.90 -9.68
CA GLN A 378 -37.79 4.52 -10.26
C GLN A 378 -39.10 3.83 -9.83
N THR A 379 -40.08 4.64 -9.45
CA THR A 379 -41.44 4.26 -9.10
C THR A 379 -42.42 4.54 -10.25
N THR A 380 -43.61 3.93 -10.22
CA THR A 380 -44.64 4.08 -11.27
C THR A 380 -45.30 5.47 -11.33
N SER A 381 -44.98 6.35 -10.38
CA SER A 381 -45.45 7.75 -10.39
C SER A 381 -44.43 8.71 -11.02
N GLU A 382 -43.22 8.23 -11.32
CA GLU A 382 -42.11 9.04 -11.79
C GLU A 382 -41.88 8.89 -13.29
N ASP A 383 -41.59 10.01 -13.93
CA ASP A 383 -41.41 10.11 -15.37
C ASP A 383 -39.92 10.30 -15.69
N THR A 384 -39.33 9.37 -16.47
CA THR A 384 -37.90 9.44 -16.80
C THR A 384 -37.58 10.70 -17.60
N TYR A 385 -38.51 11.17 -18.45
CA TYR A 385 -38.32 12.39 -19.22
C TYR A 385 -38.13 13.60 -18.30
N GLN A 386 -38.99 13.75 -17.29
CA GLN A 386 -38.89 14.84 -16.31
C GLN A 386 -37.61 14.76 -15.47
N GLU A 387 -37.14 13.56 -15.18
CA GLU A 387 -35.90 13.35 -14.42
C GLU A 387 -34.66 13.70 -15.25
N LEU A 388 -34.65 13.39 -16.56
CA LEU A 388 -33.58 13.74 -17.49
C LEU A 388 -33.50 15.25 -17.76
N GLN A 389 -34.64 15.97 -17.80
CA GLN A 389 -34.69 17.42 -17.96
C GLN A 389 -33.95 18.20 -16.85
N LYS A 390 -33.63 17.56 -15.72
CA LYS A 390 -32.82 18.19 -14.65
C LYS A 390 -31.33 18.27 -15.01
N TYR A 391 -30.88 17.48 -15.98
CA TYR A 391 -29.47 17.32 -16.34
C TYR A 391 -29.15 17.80 -17.75
N TYR A 392 -30.15 17.83 -18.64
CA TYR A 392 -29.97 18.11 -20.06
C TYR A 392 -30.96 19.17 -20.56
N ASP A 393 -30.54 19.89 -21.59
CA ASP A 393 -31.40 20.84 -22.28
C ASP A 393 -32.54 20.09 -23.00
N SER A 394 -33.73 20.69 -22.99
CA SER A 394 -34.90 20.14 -23.66
C SER A 394 -35.68 21.21 -24.42
N ASN A 395 -36.19 20.85 -25.59
CA ASN A 395 -37.01 21.72 -26.43
C ASN A 395 -38.11 20.92 -27.11
N SER A 396 -39.35 21.41 -27.07
CA SER A 396 -40.47 20.86 -27.85
C SER A 396 -40.74 19.34 -27.73
N GLY A 397 -40.40 18.72 -26.58
CA GLY A 397 -40.58 17.27 -26.35
C GLY A 397 -39.33 16.42 -26.61
N GLU A 398 -38.20 17.08 -26.91
CA GLU A 398 -36.89 16.47 -27.17
C GLU A 398 -35.92 16.79 -26.03
N ILE A 399 -35.00 15.87 -25.75
CA ILE A 399 -33.88 16.04 -24.81
C ILE A 399 -32.56 15.86 -25.57
N TYR A 400 -31.64 16.82 -25.43
CA TYR A 400 -30.33 16.79 -26.08
C TYR A 400 -29.26 16.26 -25.11
N ILE A 401 -28.81 15.03 -25.32
CA ILE A 401 -27.78 14.37 -24.52
C ILE A 401 -26.42 14.73 -25.12
N ASN A 402 -25.76 15.73 -24.53
CA ASN A 402 -24.45 16.22 -24.96
C ASN A 402 -23.28 15.64 -24.14
N ASN A 403 -23.57 14.81 -23.14
CA ASN A 403 -22.61 14.15 -22.26
C ASN A 403 -23.19 12.83 -21.77
N LYS A 404 -22.32 11.87 -21.37
CA LYS A 404 -22.74 10.57 -20.81
C LYS A 404 -23.80 10.73 -19.71
N LEU A 405 -24.84 9.90 -19.77
CA LEU A 405 -25.92 9.89 -18.79
C LEU A 405 -25.35 9.75 -17.36
N PRO A 406 -25.92 10.45 -16.36
CA PRO A 406 -25.51 10.25 -14.98
C PRO A 406 -25.63 8.77 -14.59
N SER A 407 -24.71 8.26 -13.78
CA SER A 407 -24.59 6.82 -13.43
C SER A 407 -25.84 6.20 -12.80
N LYS A 408 -26.81 7.03 -12.36
CA LYS A 408 -28.13 6.59 -11.88
C LYS A 408 -29.08 6.16 -13.00
N PHE A 409 -28.85 6.59 -14.25
CA PHE A 409 -29.67 6.23 -15.40
C PHE A 409 -29.03 5.07 -16.15
N ILE A 410 -29.88 4.18 -16.66
CA ILE A 410 -29.51 2.99 -17.42
C ILE A 410 -30.43 2.91 -18.62
N SER A 411 -29.87 2.51 -19.76
CA SER A 411 -30.65 2.22 -20.95
C SER A 411 -30.54 0.77 -21.41
N PHE A 412 -31.55 0.34 -22.16
CA PHE A 412 -31.53 -0.91 -22.90
C PHE A 412 -32.23 -0.75 -24.24
N TYR A 413 -31.59 -1.28 -25.27
CA TYR A 413 -32.13 -1.54 -26.60
C TYR A 413 -31.33 -2.71 -27.21
N GLU A 414 -31.85 -3.35 -28.25
CA GLU A 414 -31.03 -4.40 -28.89
C GLU A 414 -29.84 -3.73 -29.60
N PRO A 415 -28.60 -4.18 -29.34
CA PRO A 415 -27.45 -3.72 -30.11
C PRO A 415 -27.68 -3.94 -31.62
N PRO A 416 -27.11 -3.09 -32.49
CA PRO A 416 -27.19 -3.32 -33.93
C PRO A 416 -26.56 -4.66 -34.31
N GLU A 417 -27.01 -5.27 -35.42
CA GLU A 417 -26.46 -6.54 -35.90
C GLU A 417 -24.95 -6.45 -36.18
N ASP A 418 -24.50 -5.32 -36.73
CA ASP A 418 -23.09 -4.99 -36.94
C ASP A 418 -22.68 -3.84 -36.02
N LEU A 419 -21.84 -4.13 -35.03
CA LEU A 419 -21.35 -3.14 -34.08
C LEU A 419 -20.28 -2.24 -34.72
N SER A 420 -20.44 -0.92 -34.54
CA SER A 420 -19.48 0.10 -35.00
C SER A 420 -19.03 0.97 -33.82
N PHE A 421 -17.93 1.71 -34.00
CA PHE A 421 -17.46 2.65 -32.96
C PHE A 421 -18.51 3.71 -32.63
N ASP A 422 -19.28 4.18 -33.61
CA ASP A 422 -20.37 5.14 -33.40
C ASP A 422 -21.50 4.52 -32.54
N SER A 423 -21.84 3.26 -32.80
CA SER A 423 -22.83 2.53 -32.00
C SER A 423 -22.33 2.27 -30.57
N LEU A 424 -21.05 1.92 -30.40
CA LEU A 424 -20.45 1.77 -29.06
C LEU A 424 -20.43 3.09 -28.29
N ASN A 425 -20.10 4.20 -28.95
CA ASN A 425 -20.11 5.50 -28.31
C ASN A 425 -21.54 5.89 -27.89
N GLN A 426 -22.53 5.66 -28.74
CA GLN A 426 -23.94 5.88 -28.42
C GLN A 426 -24.39 5.03 -27.23
N MET A 427 -24.03 3.73 -27.21
CA MET A 427 -24.29 2.84 -26.09
C MET A 427 -23.59 3.33 -24.80
N ASN A 428 -22.37 3.85 -24.89
CA ASN A 428 -21.62 4.40 -23.76
C ASN A 428 -22.28 5.67 -23.21
N VAL A 429 -22.61 6.63 -24.07
CA VAL A 429 -23.26 7.90 -23.70
C VAL A 429 -24.62 7.65 -23.07
N LEU A 430 -25.39 6.69 -23.58
CA LEU A 430 -26.71 6.36 -23.04
C LEU A 430 -26.68 5.39 -21.85
N ASN A 431 -25.51 5.09 -21.27
CA ASN A 431 -25.39 4.10 -20.19
C ASN A 431 -26.10 2.79 -20.53
N HIS A 432 -25.85 2.24 -21.72
CA HIS A 432 -26.39 0.95 -22.12
C HIS A 432 -25.92 -0.12 -21.13
N ILE A 433 -26.82 -1.00 -20.70
CA ILE A 433 -26.52 -1.99 -19.65
C ILE A 433 -25.31 -2.88 -19.96
N PHE A 434 -25.08 -3.21 -21.23
CA PHE A 434 -23.89 -3.97 -21.65
C PHE A 434 -22.61 -3.14 -21.53
N MET A 435 -22.63 -1.86 -21.92
CA MET A 435 -21.49 -0.96 -21.73
C MET A 435 -21.19 -0.69 -20.26
N ILE A 436 -22.21 -0.63 -19.40
CA ILE A 436 -21.99 -0.57 -17.95
C ILE A 436 -21.30 -1.85 -17.46
N GLY A 437 -21.63 -3.01 -18.04
CA GLY A 437 -20.93 -4.28 -17.79
C GLY A 437 -19.45 -4.18 -18.16
N ILE A 438 -19.14 -3.65 -19.35
CA ILE A 438 -17.76 -3.39 -19.81
C ILE A 438 -17.03 -2.42 -18.88
N ASP A 439 -17.65 -1.30 -18.50
CA ASP A 439 -17.08 -0.33 -17.54
C ASP A 439 -16.76 -0.98 -16.18
N LYS A 440 -17.52 -2.03 -15.83
CA LYS A 440 -17.31 -2.86 -14.63
C LYS A 440 -16.45 -4.09 -14.89
N LYS A 441 -15.89 -4.23 -16.09
CA LYS A 441 -14.99 -5.30 -16.53
C LYS A 441 -15.63 -6.68 -16.47
N ILE A 442 -16.92 -6.72 -16.80
CA ILE A 442 -17.72 -7.94 -16.84
C ILE A 442 -17.87 -8.36 -18.29
N PHE A 443 -17.14 -9.40 -18.67
CA PHE A 443 -17.19 -10.03 -20.00
C PHE A 443 -17.81 -11.43 -19.95
N ASP A 444 -17.91 -12.01 -18.75
CA ASP A 444 -18.50 -13.32 -18.52
C ASP A 444 -20.00 -13.23 -18.26
N LEU A 445 -20.75 -14.15 -18.87
CA LEU A 445 -22.20 -14.19 -18.80
C LEU A 445 -22.73 -14.44 -17.38
N GLU A 446 -22.07 -15.30 -16.59
CA GLU A 446 -22.50 -15.60 -15.21
C GLU A 446 -22.25 -14.41 -14.29
N LEU A 447 -21.13 -13.71 -14.46
CA LEU A 447 -20.83 -12.48 -13.74
C LEU A 447 -21.79 -11.35 -14.14
N PHE A 448 -22.13 -11.25 -15.42
CA PHE A 448 -23.11 -10.27 -15.90
C PHE A 448 -24.50 -10.53 -15.31
N GLU A 449 -24.91 -11.79 -15.26
CA GLU A 449 -26.15 -12.21 -14.63
C GLU A 449 -26.18 -11.86 -13.13
N LYS A 450 -25.11 -12.17 -12.39
CA LYS A 450 -24.98 -11.76 -10.98
C LYS A 450 -24.99 -10.24 -10.79
N TYR A 451 -24.35 -9.49 -11.69
CA TYR A 451 -24.34 -8.04 -11.65
C TYR A 451 -25.73 -7.46 -11.85
N ILE A 452 -26.47 -7.91 -12.87
CA ILE A 452 -27.86 -7.51 -13.08
C ILE A 452 -28.70 -7.85 -11.83
N PHE A 453 -28.55 -9.04 -11.24
CA PHE A 453 -29.34 -9.39 -10.06
C PHE A 453 -29.00 -8.56 -8.82
N ASN A 454 -27.70 -8.31 -8.57
CA ASN A 454 -27.23 -7.60 -7.38
C ASN A 454 -27.42 -6.08 -7.47
N ALA A 455 -27.12 -5.47 -8.61
CA ALA A 455 -27.24 -4.01 -8.81
C ALA A 455 -28.68 -3.51 -8.62
N PHE A 456 -29.67 -4.40 -8.75
CA PHE A 456 -31.10 -4.05 -8.75
C PHE A 456 -31.89 -4.68 -7.61
N ASN A 457 -31.22 -5.17 -6.56
CA ASN A 457 -31.84 -5.70 -5.33
C ASN A 457 -32.85 -6.84 -5.58
N LEU A 458 -32.54 -7.72 -6.55
CA LEU A 458 -33.36 -8.85 -6.95
C LEU A 458 -33.03 -10.08 -6.07
N ASN A 459 -33.33 -10.00 -4.77
CA ASN A 459 -33.07 -11.07 -3.81
C ASN A 459 -33.83 -12.37 -4.18
N GLY A 460 -33.17 -13.26 -4.94
CA GLY A 460 -33.61 -14.65 -5.18
C GLY A 460 -34.90 -14.83 -5.99
N ARG A 461 -35.42 -13.77 -6.63
CA ARG A 461 -36.49 -13.85 -7.63
C ARG A 461 -35.88 -13.51 -8.97
N SER A 462 -36.15 -14.29 -10.02
CA SER A 462 -35.79 -13.90 -11.38
C SER A 462 -36.31 -12.48 -11.63
N GLY A 463 -35.41 -11.52 -11.86
CA GLY A 463 -35.76 -10.11 -12.12
C GLY A 463 -36.79 -9.88 -13.22
N TYR A 464 -37.01 -10.91 -14.03
CA TYR A 464 -37.96 -10.99 -15.13
C TYR A 464 -39.43 -11.12 -14.69
N ASP A 465 -39.70 -11.44 -13.41
CA ASP A 465 -41.03 -11.48 -12.77
C ASP A 465 -41.20 -10.40 -11.68
N ALA A 466 -40.23 -9.49 -11.55
CA ALA A 466 -40.28 -8.45 -10.54
C ALA A 466 -41.16 -7.28 -10.99
N ASN A 467 -42.05 -6.81 -10.09
CA ASN A 467 -42.77 -5.53 -10.22
C ASN A 467 -41.80 -4.35 -10.07
N ASN A 468 -40.79 -4.25 -10.92
CA ASN A 468 -39.82 -3.16 -10.95
C ASN A 468 -39.62 -2.65 -12.38
N VAL A 469 -39.04 -1.46 -12.52
CA VAL A 469 -38.87 -0.78 -13.81
C VAL A 469 -38.03 -1.58 -14.82
N ILE A 470 -37.18 -2.51 -14.35
CA ILE A 470 -36.27 -3.27 -15.22
C ILE A 470 -37.00 -4.42 -15.90
N GLY A 471 -37.66 -5.28 -15.12
CA GLY A 471 -38.45 -6.39 -15.65
C GLY A 471 -39.71 -5.90 -16.36
N ALA A 472 -40.44 -4.96 -15.73
CA ALA A 472 -41.72 -4.48 -16.25
C ALA A 472 -41.57 -3.53 -17.46
N SER A 473 -40.42 -2.85 -17.58
CA SER A 473 -40.16 -1.91 -18.67
C SER A 473 -38.90 -2.19 -19.49
N LEU A 474 -37.68 -1.98 -18.96
CA LEU A 474 -36.43 -2.09 -19.76
C LEU A 474 -36.35 -3.38 -20.59
N PHE A 475 -36.55 -4.54 -19.95
CA PHE A 475 -36.51 -5.85 -20.59
C PHE A 475 -37.88 -6.37 -21.07
N ARG A 476 -38.92 -5.51 -21.08
CA ARG A 476 -40.28 -5.91 -21.46
C ARG A 476 -40.29 -6.55 -22.84
N GLY A 477 -40.88 -7.75 -22.90
CA GLY A 477 -41.02 -8.53 -24.14
C GLY A 477 -39.79 -9.35 -24.53
N ARG A 478 -38.74 -9.37 -23.69
CA ARG A 478 -37.52 -10.15 -23.91
C ARG A 478 -37.39 -11.24 -22.86
N SER A 479 -37.06 -12.46 -23.31
CA SER A 479 -36.69 -13.54 -22.40
C SER A 479 -35.27 -13.32 -21.90
N ILE A 480 -34.95 -13.87 -20.72
CA ILE A 480 -33.57 -13.92 -20.22
C ILE A 480 -32.64 -14.56 -21.26
N THR A 481 -33.09 -15.64 -21.92
CA THR A 481 -32.31 -16.33 -22.95
C THR A 481 -31.91 -15.38 -24.07
N ARG A 482 -32.84 -14.54 -24.56
CA ARG A 482 -32.54 -13.56 -25.61
C ARG A 482 -31.55 -12.50 -25.14
N ILE A 483 -31.65 -12.04 -23.90
CA ILE A 483 -30.70 -11.06 -23.34
C ILE A 483 -29.30 -11.66 -23.21
N LYS A 484 -29.22 -12.95 -22.84
CA LYS A 484 -27.95 -13.70 -22.77
C LYS A 484 -27.31 -13.82 -24.15
N GLU A 485 -28.07 -14.27 -25.14
CA GLU A 485 -27.62 -14.34 -26.54
C GLU A 485 -27.12 -12.97 -27.04
N LEU A 486 -27.89 -11.90 -26.81
CA LEU A 486 -27.50 -10.54 -27.18
C LEU A 486 -26.23 -10.07 -26.47
N PHE A 487 -26.03 -10.45 -25.22
CA PHE A 487 -24.82 -10.11 -24.48
C PHE A 487 -23.61 -10.87 -25.03
N ASP A 488 -23.73 -12.17 -25.25
CA ASP A 488 -22.66 -12.99 -25.83
C ASP A 488 -22.27 -12.49 -27.23
N ASP A 489 -23.26 -12.21 -28.10
CA ASP A 489 -23.03 -11.63 -29.43
C ASP A 489 -22.38 -10.25 -29.33
N PHE A 490 -22.85 -9.39 -28.43
CA PHE A 490 -22.27 -8.06 -28.18
C PHE A 490 -20.81 -8.16 -27.73
N ILE A 491 -20.51 -9.05 -26.78
CA ILE A 491 -19.14 -9.24 -26.26
C ILE A 491 -18.22 -9.69 -27.39
N ASN A 492 -18.62 -10.68 -28.18
CA ASN A 492 -17.83 -11.13 -29.33
C ASN A 492 -17.53 -10.00 -30.32
N GLN A 493 -18.56 -9.23 -30.72
CA GLN A 493 -18.38 -8.11 -31.64
C GLN A 493 -17.59 -6.94 -31.02
N TYR A 494 -17.79 -6.66 -29.74
CA TYR A 494 -17.04 -5.64 -29.01
C TYR A 494 -15.55 -5.98 -29.04
N LEU A 495 -15.20 -7.23 -28.75
CA LEU A 495 -13.82 -7.71 -28.74
C LEU A 495 -13.20 -7.71 -30.12
N GLU A 496 -13.94 -8.13 -31.16
CA GLU A 496 -13.48 -8.01 -32.54
C GLU A 496 -13.20 -6.56 -32.93
N LEU A 497 -14.08 -5.63 -32.54
CA LEU A 497 -13.98 -4.22 -32.87
C LEU A 497 -12.89 -3.48 -32.07
N THR A 498 -12.68 -3.82 -30.80
CA THR A 498 -11.67 -3.20 -29.92
C THR A 498 -10.33 -3.90 -29.96
N GLU A 499 -10.14 -4.86 -30.88
CA GLU A 499 -8.97 -5.73 -30.97
C GLU A 499 -8.67 -6.40 -29.60
N GLY A 500 -9.74 -6.72 -28.87
CA GLY A 500 -9.74 -7.51 -27.66
C GLY A 500 -9.90 -6.77 -26.34
N ILE A 501 -9.72 -7.52 -25.23
CA ILE A 501 -9.93 -7.03 -23.86
C ILE A 501 -8.86 -6.00 -23.48
N PHE A 502 -7.63 -6.26 -23.90
CA PHE A 502 -6.46 -5.45 -23.58
C PHE A 502 -5.79 -4.98 -24.86
N ASN A 503 -5.71 -3.65 -25.05
CA ASN A 503 -4.94 -3.06 -26.15
C ASN A 503 -3.43 -3.06 -25.84
N ARG A 504 -3.06 -3.08 -24.57
CA ARG A 504 -1.66 -3.04 -24.14
C ARG A 504 -1.41 -3.85 -22.88
N ILE A 505 -0.32 -4.62 -22.87
CA ILE A 505 0.20 -5.30 -21.67
C ILE A 505 1.52 -4.65 -21.26
N LEU A 506 1.62 -4.27 -20.00
CA LEU A 506 2.79 -3.68 -19.38
C LEU A 506 3.46 -4.69 -18.47
N ILE A 507 4.75 -4.91 -18.66
CA ILE A 507 5.58 -5.72 -17.76
C ILE A 507 6.55 -4.76 -17.07
N HIS A 508 6.43 -4.62 -15.75
CA HIS A 508 7.38 -3.83 -14.97
C HIS A 508 8.26 -4.76 -14.13
N ASP A 509 9.57 -4.55 -14.22
CA ASP A 509 10.57 -5.30 -13.47
C ASP A 509 11.37 -4.30 -12.63
N ILE A 510 11.21 -4.42 -11.31
CA ILE A 510 11.74 -3.50 -10.33
C ILE A 510 13.22 -3.82 -10.14
N LYS A 511 14.04 -2.78 -10.22
CA LYS A 511 15.50 -2.90 -10.18
C LYS A 511 16.08 -1.93 -9.18
N TYR A 512 16.66 -2.47 -8.12
CA TYR A 512 17.50 -1.70 -7.22
C TYR A 512 18.91 -1.47 -7.80
N LEU A 513 18.96 -0.67 -8.87
CA LEU A 513 20.17 -0.29 -9.60
C LEU A 513 20.19 1.22 -9.85
N SER A 514 21.37 1.84 -9.92
CA SER A 514 21.47 3.25 -10.28
C SER A 514 21.46 3.44 -11.80
N LYS A 515 21.01 4.61 -12.26
CA LYS A 515 21.12 5.00 -13.68
C LYS A 515 22.55 4.86 -14.20
N GLN A 516 23.54 5.31 -13.43
CA GLN A 516 24.96 5.21 -13.80
C GLN A 516 25.40 3.76 -14.03
N TYR A 517 24.94 2.82 -13.19
CA TYR A 517 25.25 1.40 -13.35
C TYR A 517 24.67 0.82 -14.66
N LEU A 518 23.42 1.17 -14.97
CA LEU A 518 22.72 0.73 -16.19
C LEU A 518 23.34 1.32 -17.46
N MET A 519 23.85 2.55 -17.40
CA MET A 519 24.43 3.25 -18.54
C MET A 519 25.90 2.85 -18.81
N ASP A 520 26.60 2.26 -17.85
CA ASP A 520 27.98 1.78 -18.01
C ASP A 520 28.06 0.67 -19.06
N LYS A 521 28.89 0.89 -20.10
CA LYS A 521 29.14 -0.06 -21.19
C LYS A 521 29.59 -1.44 -20.68
N LYS A 522 30.34 -1.52 -19.58
CA LYS A 522 30.80 -2.80 -19.00
C LYS A 522 29.65 -3.64 -18.46
N ASN A 523 28.66 -2.98 -17.84
CA ASN A 523 27.53 -3.65 -17.22
C ASN A 523 26.43 -3.99 -18.23
N LYS A 524 26.32 -3.24 -19.34
CA LYS A 524 25.33 -3.48 -20.40
C LYS A 524 25.29 -4.93 -20.91
N LYS A 525 26.45 -5.59 -21.05
CA LYS A 525 26.51 -7.00 -21.50
C LYS A 525 25.86 -7.95 -20.48
N ILE A 526 26.09 -7.72 -19.19
CA ILE A 526 25.52 -8.51 -18.09
C ILE A 526 24.01 -8.28 -18.00
N ILE A 527 23.59 -7.02 -18.07
CA ILE A 527 22.17 -6.62 -18.05
C ILE A 527 21.42 -7.24 -19.24
N LYS A 528 22.02 -7.19 -20.44
CA LYS A 528 21.48 -7.85 -21.64
C LYS A 528 21.28 -9.35 -21.44
N LYS A 529 22.29 -10.04 -20.91
CA LYS A 529 22.24 -11.51 -20.74
C LYS A 529 21.22 -11.95 -19.68
N ARG A 530 21.10 -11.21 -18.59
CA ARG A 530 20.26 -11.59 -17.43
C ARG A 530 18.88 -10.95 -17.46
N SER A 531 18.83 -9.63 -17.31
CA SER A 531 17.58 -8.90 -17.08
C SER A 531 16.73 -8.75 -18.34
N ILE A 532 17.35 -8.41 -19.48
CA ILE A 532 16.60 -8.22 -20.73
C ILE A 532 16.07 -9.54 -21.27
N ARG A 533 16.90 -10.58 -21.25
CA ARG A 533 16.46 -11.93 -21.64
C ARG A 533 15.25 -12.38 -20.81
N LYS A 534 15.26 -12.12 -19.51
CA LYS A 534 14.13 -12.40 -18.60
C LYS A 534 12.86 -11.70 -19.09
N GLN A 535 12.94 -10.40 -19.45
CA GLN A 535 11.79 -9.66 -19.99
C GLN A 535 11.24 -10.24 -21.28
N PHE A 536 12.10 -10.52 -22.27
CA PHE A 536 11.62 -11.11 -23.53
C PHE A 536 11.03 -12.51 -23.37
N VAL A 537 11.51 -13.29 -22.39
CA VAL A 537 10.88 -14.58 -22.06
C VAL A 537 9.46 -14.36 -21.52
N TYR A 538 9.23 -13.32 -20.72
CA TYR A 538 7.88 -12.99 -20.25
C TYR A 538 6.96 -12.56 -21.38
N GLU A 539 7.41 -11.67 -22.25
CA GLU A 539 6.68 -11.26 -23.44
C GLU A 539 6.33 -12.49 -24.31
N TYR A 540 7.31 -13.36 -24.56
CA TYR A 540 7.12 -14.58 -25.32
C TYR A 540 6.09 -15.52 -24.67
N LEU A 541 6.16 -15.74 -23.36
CA LEU A 541 5.22 -16.65 -22.67
C LEU A 541 3.79 -16.11 -22.69
N ILE A 542 3.62 -14.79 -22.55
CA ILE A 542 2.32 -14.14 -22.70
C ILE A 542 1.80 -14.34 -24.13
N GLN A 543 2.65 -14.17 -25.15
CA GLN A 543 2.30 -14.43 -26.55
C GLN A 543 2.00 -15.91 -26.86
N GLN A 544 2.63 -16.86 -26.16
CA GLN A 544 2.44 -18.31 -26.38
C GLN A 544 1.22 -18.88 -25.66
N GLN A 545 0.84 -18.34 -24.50
CA GLN A 545 -0.42 -18.68 -23.81
C GLN A 545 -1.64 -18.04 -24.49
N SER A 546 -1.38 -17.33 -25.58
CA SER A 546 -2.33 -16.58 -26.36
C SER A 546 -3.17 -17.39 -27.36
N PRO A 547 -3.43 -18.71 -27.31
CA PRO A 547 -4.56 -19.24 -28.07
C PRO A 547 -5.89 -18.70 -27.54
N GLU A 548 -6.02 -18.51 -26.22
CA GLU A 548 -7.21 -17.92 -25.57
C GLU A 548 -7.19 -16.39 -25.62
N LEU A 549 -6.01 -15.75 -25.53
CA LEU A 549 -5.86 -14.29 -25.70
C LEU A 549 -5.77 -13.84 -27.16
N ASN A 550 -5.31 -14.64 -28.14
CA ASN A 550 -5.29 -14.31 -29.57
C ASN A 550 -6.64 -14.57 -30.24
N THR A 551 -7.51 -15.44 -29.71
CA THR A 551 -8.91 -15.48 -30.17
C THR A 551 -9.65 -14.20 -29.82
N LEU A 552 -9.17 -13.47 -28.81
CA LEU A 552 -9.79 -12.26 -28.28
C LEU A 552 -9.06 -10.99 -28.76
N ASN A 553 -7.74 -10.99 -28.88
CA ASN A 553 -6.94 -9.81 -29.15
C ASN A 553 -5.98 -10.05 -30.34
N ASN A 554 -6.28 -9.49 -31.51
CA ASN A 554 -5.30 -9.42 -32.60
C ASN A 554 -4.31 -8.27 -32.29
N ASN A 555 -3.01 -8.57 -32.18
CA ASN A 555 -1.93 -7.59 -31.98
C ASN A 555 -1.94 -6.80 -30.65
N VAL A 556 -1.90 -7.48 -29.50
CA VAL A 556 -1.67 -6.79 -28.21
C VAL A 556 -0.27 -6.16 -28.19
N ASP A 557 -0.20 -4.85 -27.93
CA ASP A 557 1.07 -4.16 -27.69
C ASP A 557 1.64 -4.61 -26.33
N ILE A 558 2.74 -5.35 -26.34
CA ILE A 558 3.43 -5.76 -25.11
C ILE A 558 4.66 -4.88 -24.95
N SER A 559 4.76 -4.20 -23.81
CA SER A 559 5.89 -3.33 -23.51
C SER A 559 6.49 -3.65 -22.14
N SER A 560 7.81 -3.78 -22.12
CA SER A 560 8.59 -4.04 -20.90
C SER A 560 9.30 -2.80 -20.41
N SER A 561 9.47 -2.72 -19.09
CA SER A 561 10.17 -1.60 -18.47
C SER A 561 10.90 -1.97 -17.18
N PHE A 562 11.93 -1.20 -16.86
CA PHE A 562 12.66 -1.27 -15.60
C PHE A 562 12.34 -0.08 -14.72
N TRP A 563 11.94 -0.35 -13.48
CA TRP A 563 11.70 0.67 -12.46
C TRP A 563 12.91 0.80 -11.55
N ILE A 564 13.56 1.97 -11.56
CA ILE A 564 14.75 2.25 -10.76
C ILE A 564 14.54 3.42 -9.79
N PRO A 565 15.19 3.42 -8.62
CA PRO A 565 15.11 4.53 -7.69
C PRO A 565 15.84 5.76 -8.23
N ASP A 566 15.24 6.93 -8.06
CA ASP A 566 15.78 8.23 -8.46
C ASP A 566 15.40 9.29 -7.42
N PHE A 567 16.37 10.06 -6.94
CA PHE A 567 16.11 11.10 -5.94
C PHE A 567 15.81 12.43 -6.62
N ARG A 568 14.54 12.84 -6.65
CA ARG A 568 14.09 14.09 -7.28
C ARG A 568 13.19 14.90 -6.33
N PRO A 569 13.73 15.54 -5.29
CA PRO A 569 12.93 16.13 -4.21
C PRO A 569 12.08 17.33 -4.64
N PHE A 570 12.43 17.99 -5.74
CA PHE A 570 11.68 19.14 -6.27
C PHE A 570 10.72 18.77 -7.41
N ASP A 571 10.83 17.55 -7.93
CA ASP A 571 9.96 17.08 -9.00
C ASP A 571 8.67 16.54 -8.39
N ARG A 572 7.54 17.01 -8.90
CA ARG A 572 6.22 16.52 -8.47
C ARG A 572 5.82 15.22 -9.17
N ASN A 573 6.50 14.86 -10.25
CA ASN A 573 6.21 13.67 -11.03
C ASN A 573 6.81 12.42 -10.39
N MET A 574 5.95 11.47 -10.03
CA MET A 574 6.34 10.16 -9.50
C MET A 574 7.26 9.43 -10.47
N PHE A 575 6.91 9.45 -11.77
CA PHE A 575 7.61 8.71 -12.81
C PHE A 575 8.25 9.66 -13.82
N SER A 576 9.43 9.29 -14.32
CA SER A 576 10.03 9.91 -15.51
C SER A 576 10.66 8.84 -16.38
N VAL A 577 10.43 8.91 -17.69
CA VAL A 577 10.94 7.92 -18.65
C VAL A 577 12.27 8.39 -19.22
N GLU A 578 13.24 7.49 -19.28
CA GLU A 578 14.55 7.70 -19.90
C GLU A 578 14.59 7.05 -21.29
N ASN A 579 14.26 7.83 -22.31
CA ASN A 579 14.10 7.37 -23.70
C ASN A 579 15.40 6.89 -24.37
N SER A 580 16.57 7.14 -23.76
CA SER A 580 17.88 6.80 -24.33
C SER A 580 18.38 5.39 -23.97
N PHE A 581 17.61 4.62 -23.21
CA PHE A 581 18.06 3.31 -22.73
C PHE A 581 17.88 2.22 -23.79
N LEU A 582 18.99 1.57 -24.14
CA LEU A 582 19.05 0.39 -25.02
C LEU A 582 18.36 0.53 -26.39
N GLY A 583 18.14 1.74 -26.90
CA GLY A 583 17.48 1.94 -28.19
C GLY A 583 15.96 1.85 -28.15
N GLY A 584 15.36 1.88 -26.95
CA GLY A 584 13.90 1.94 -26.77
C GLY A 584 13.20 0.59 -26.56
N TYR A 585 13.90 -0.54 -26.67
CA TYR A 585 13.29 -1.87 -26.49
C TYR A 585 12.72 -2.13 -25.09
N ILE A 586 13.32 -1.51 -24.06
CA ILE A 586 12.83 -1.58 -22.69
C ILE A 586 12.84 -0.15 -22.16
N GLU A 587 11.69 0.32 -21.68
CA GLU A 587 11.59 1.64 -21.07
C GLU A 587 12.33 1.65 -19.72
N LEU A 588 13.13 2.67 -19.47
CA LEU A 588 13.75 2.87 -18.17
C LEU A 588 12.97 3.94 -17.41
N ILE A 589 12.17 3.51 -16.44
CA ILE A 589 11.33 4.36 -15.61
C ILE A 589 12.08 4.70 -14.33
N LYS A 590 12.36 5.99 -14.14
CA LYS A 590 12.94 6.52 -12.91
C LYS A 590 11.81 6.90 -11.97
N VAL A 591 11.75 6.24 -10.83
CA VAL A 591 10.72 6.42 -9.80
C VAL A 591 11.24 7.38 -8.74
N ASN A 592 10.49 8.43 -8.44
CA ASN A 592 10.86 9.41 -7.43
C ASN A 592 10.80 8.79 -6.03
N PHE A 593 11.97 8.49 -5.47
CA PHE A 593 12.07 7.75 -4.22
C PHE A 593 11.33 8.45 -3.06
N VAL A 594 11.47 9.76 -2.92
CA VAL A 594 10.88 10.49 -1.78
C VAL A 594 9.36 10.40 -1.80
N GLN A 595 8.77 10.64 -2.97
CA GLN A 595 7.32 10.65 -3.12
C GLN A 595 6.71 9.26 -2.90
N ILE A 596 7.31 8.21 -3.50
CA ILE A 596 6.78 6.85 -3.36
C ILE A 596 6.98 6.32 -1.93
N ALA A 597 8.07 6.68 -1.26
CA ALA A 597 8.32 6.32 0.14
C ALA A 597 7.37 7.05 1.11
N GLU A 598 7.09 8.33 0.87
CA GLU A 598 6.08 9.08 1.64
C GLU A 598 4.69 8.46 1.45
N TYR A 599 4.31 8.10 0.23
CA TYR A 599 3.05 7.41 -0.08
C TYR A 599 2.95 6.03 0.61
N TYR A 600 4.02 5.24 0.54
CA TYR A 600 4.11 3.92 1.19
C TYR A 600 3.92 4.02 2.71
N SER A 601 4.52 5.05 3.32
CA SER A 601 4.51 5.27 4.77
C SER A 601 3.23 5.95 5.30
N SER A 602 2.45 6.63 4.46
CA SER A 602 1.24 7.35 4.88
C SER A 602 0.01 6.46 5.13
N PHE A 603 0.13 5.15 4.94
CA PHE A 603 -0.98 4.21 5.08
C PHE A 603 -1.08 3.71 6.52
N GLN A 604 -2.01 4.27 7.28
CA GLN A 604 -2.53 3.61 8.48
C GLN A 604 -3.45 2.49 8.03
N ALA A 605 -3.10 1.25 8.35
CA ALA A 605 -4.02 0.14 8.25
C ALA A 605 -5.29 0.51 9.04
N LEU A 606 -6.43 0.54 8.37
CA LEU A 606 -7.73 0.48 9.03
C LEU A 606 -7.78 -0.82 9.83
N LEU A 607 -7.31 -0.78 11.08
CA LEU A 607 -7.45 -1.84 12.08
C LEU A 607 -8.94 -1.98 12.40
N THR A 608 -9.68 -2.72 11.57
CA THR A 608 -10.97 -3.32 11.95
C THR A 608 -11.18 -4.61 11.18
N TYR A 609 -10.54 -5.70 11.61
CA TYR A 609 -11.19 -7.01 11.57
C TYR A 609 -10.90 -7.77 12.88
N PRO A 610 -11.95 -8.33 13.53
CA PRO A 610 -11.79 -9.06 14.77
C PRO A 610 -11.06 -10.38 14.52
N ILE A 611 -10.07 -10.67 15.35
CA ILE A 611 -9.37 -11.94 15.43
C ILE A 611 -10.42 -13.04 15.67
N ALA A 612 -10.72 -13.84 14.65
CA ALA A 612 -11.40 -15.10 14.83
C ALA A 612 -10.38 -16.10 15.38
N SER A 613 -10.62 -16.58 16.59
CA SER A 613 -9.80 -17.58 17.27
C SER A 613 -9.56 -18.83 16.40
N PRO A 614 -8.35 -19.41 16.39
CA PRO A 614 -8.07 -20.63 15.63
C PRO A 614 -8.72 -21.84 16.31
N VAL A 615 -9.59 -22.53 15.57
CA VAL A 615 -10.08 -23.87 15.93
C VAL A 615 -8.97 -24.86 15.60
N SER A 616 -8.53 -25.58 16.62
CA SER A 616 -7.55 -26.66 16.55
C SER A 616 -8.14 -27.91 15.87
N GLY A 617 -7.46 -28.39 14.83
CA GLY A 617 -7.70 -29.69 14.20
C GLY A 617 -6.36 -30.31 13.74
N PRO A 618 -6.18 -31.63 13.84
CA PRO A 618 -4.86 -32.26 13.73
C PRO A 618 -4.38 -32.39 12.28
N SER A 619 -3.10 -32.07 12.08
CA SER A 619 -2.35 -32.28 10.84
C SER A 619 -2.08 -33.78 10.59
N PRO A 620 -2.24 -34.28 9.35
CA PRO A 620 -1.60 -35.51 8.91
C PRO A 620 -0.21 -35.21 8.34
N LEU A 621 0.80 -35.85 8.93
CA LEU A 621 2.14 -36.02 8.39
C LEU A 621 2.11 -36.66 7.01
N GLN A 622 2.77 -36.03 6.03
CA GLN A 622 3.38 -36.72 4.90
C GLN A 622 4.84 -36.29 4.77
N GLN A 623 5.72 -37.28 4.90
CA GLN A 623 7.13 -37.24 4.56
C GLN A 623 7.32 -37.31 3.04
N GLU A 624 8.57 -37.04 2.63
CA GLU A 624 9.18 -37.18 1.29
C GLU A 624 9.23 -35.87 0.49
N GLU A 625 10.35 -35.43 -0.08
CA GLU A 625 11.67 -36.02 -0.28
C GLU A 625 12.69 -34.88 -0.48
N GLY A 626 13.93 -35.09 -0.03
CA GLY A 626 14.97 -34.06 -0.04
C GLY A 626 15.40 -33.66 -1.45
N VAL A 627 15.34 -32.35 -1.75
CA VAL A 627 15.84 -31.77 -2.99
C VAL A 627 17.09 -30.93 -2.70
N SER A 628 18.10 -31.16 -3.53
CA SER A 628 19.49 -30.70 -3.42
C SER A 628 19.67 -29.17 -3.44
N ALA A 629 20.74 -28.71 -2.79
CA ALA A 629 21.12 -27.32 -2.47
C ALA A 629 21.47 -26.40 -3.67
N LEU A 630 20.79 -26.50 -4.81
CA LEU A 630 21.01 -25.70 -6.02
C LEU A 630 19.73 -25.02 -6.57
N GLU A 631 18.62 -25.07 -5.82
CA GLU A 631 17.30 -24.59 -6.28
C GLU A 631 16.74 -23.35 -5.56
N LEU A 632 17.53 -22.64 -4.74
CA LEU A 632 17.00 -21.54 -3.89
C LEU A 632 17.59 -20.13 -4.11
N THR A 633 18.35 -19.93 -5.18
CA THR A 633 18.68 -18.58 -5.69
C THR A 633 18.05 -18.43 -7.07
N GLY A 634 17.27 -17.35 -7.27
CA GLY A 634 16.54 -17.02 -8.49
C GLY A 634 17.48 -16.63 -9.64
N ASP A 635 18.38 -17.54 -10.03
CA ASP A 635 19.54 -17.22 -10.85
C ASP A 635 19.92 -18.37 -11.80
N LEU A 636 18.96 -18.85 -12.59
CA LEU A 636 19.21 -19.91 -13.58
C LEU A 636 18.55 -19.61 -14.94
N VAL A 637 19.03 -18.57 -15.61
CA VAL A 637 19.02 -18.48 -17.09
C VAL A 637 20.44 -18.73 -17.64
N GLY A 638 21.27 -19.41 -16.84
CA GLY A 638 22.67 -19.72 -17.15
C GLY A 638 22.93 -21.16 -17.61
N SER A 639 22.01 -22.10 -17.38
CA SER A 639 22.24 -23.52 -17.64
C SER A 639 20.99 -24.21 -18.18
N VAL A 640 20.59 -23.85 -19.39
CA VAL A 640 19.81 -24.74 -20.25
C VAL A 640 20.82 -25.33 -21.24
N GLU A 641 21.61 -26.29 -20.78
CA GLU A 641 22.37 -27.17 -21.67
C GLU A 641 21.57 -28.47 -21.77
N GLY A 642 20.82 -28.64 -22.87
CA GLY A 642 20.04 -29.86 -23.07
C GLY A 642 18.94 -29.77 -24.13
N VAL A 643 19.38 -29.85 -25.39
CA VAL A 643 18.67 -30.29 -26.61
C VAL A 643 17.52 -29.38 -27.11
N GLU A 644 17.76 -28.81 -28.30
CA GLU A 644 17.00 -27.79 -29.04
C GLU A 644 16.97 -26.38 -28.40
N ASP A 645 18.15 -25.78 -28.46
CA ASP A 645 18.45 -24.40 -28.12
C ASP A 645 17.67 -23.44 -29.05
N LEU A 646 16.60 -22.82 -28.54
CA LEU A 646 15.95 -21.64 -29.16
C LEU A 646 16.97 -20.52 -29.49
N ALA A 647 18.18 -20.56 -28.91
CA ALA A 647 19.30 -19.67 -29.22
C ALA A 647 20.02 -19.98 -30.55
N THR A 648 19.66 -21.06 -31.27
CA THR A 648 20.26 -21.42 -32.57
C THR A 648 19.26 -21.47 -33.72
N ASN A 649 17.97 -21.23 -33.46
CA ASN A 649 16.99 -21.17 -34.53
C ASN A 649 17.15 -19.86 -35.31
N GLN A 650 17.90 -19.95 -36.41
CA GLN A 650 18.16 -18.84 -37.32
C GLN A 650 16.84 -18.28 -37.88
N ASP A 651 15.82 -19.12 -38.04
CA ASP A 651 14.50 -18.75 -38.55
C ASP A 651 13.73 -17.83 -37.58
N TYR A 652 14.01 -17.88 -36.26
CA TYR A 652 13.41 -16.93 -35.29
C TYR A 652 14.00 -15.52 -35.42
N PHE A 653 15.22 -15.40 -35.94
CA PHE A 653 15.92 -14.12 -36.10
C PHE A 653 15.84 -13.54 -37.52
N GLU A 654 15.38 -14.29 -38.53
CA GLU A 654 15.31 -13.82 -39.93
C GLU A 654 14.25 -12.74 -40.20
N GLY A 655 13.40 -12.40 -39.22
CA GLY A 655 12.45 -11.28 -39.31
C GLY A 655 12.92 -9.95 -38.72
N PHE A 656 14.06 -9.92 -38.01
CA PHE A 656 14.53 -8.72 -37.31
C PHE A 656 15.59 -8.01 -38.17
N GLY A 657 15.21 -6.86 -38.75
CA GLY A 657 16.09 -6.05 -39.60
C GLY A 657 17.40 -5.66 -38.91
N GLN A 658 18.52 -5.98 -39.59
CA GLN A 658 19.96 -5.69 -39.37
C GLN A 658 20.47 -5.35 -37.95
#